data_AF-A0A919Q1L9-F1
#
_entry.id   AF-A0A919Q1L9-F1
#
_cell.length_a   1.000
_cell.length_b   1.000
_cell.length_c   1.000
_cell.angle_alpha   90.00
_cell.angle_beta   90.00
_cell.angle_gamma   90.00
#
_symmetry.space_group_name_H-M   'P 1'
#
loop_
_entity.id
_entity.type
_entity.pdbx_description
1 polymer ?
#
loop_
_entity_poly.entity_id
_entity_poly.type
_entity_poly.pdbx_seq_one_letter_code
_entity_poly.pdbx_strand_id
1 'polypeptide(L)'
;MTLRRMWTAPQGRAAVTVVVLLVAVVAVGAATDPSGLLAPIGGRGLPLAGTGGAYRWAPLVVGLPVLLAGAAVPILLVGRWLTARWVFAAAWVATVGASALASAASGFVSATPLLGKHLSVGTALRYAMSTSGFAALKYLVVGAVVAAGAALAFRLGPAARSRVEPPAARPIGASVLVVFVVAALAAVGPAAQWWRGGPVGYAFAGFLVAPTAANGVLGFLLGMAVFLAVVAAVVRALGRRLPEAGPLGGDGGVIVWLASVVAGLALGVVDAALAPLSDHLVGAGPDDWWISTALIGVATGIGYGAAIGLAAGLLVALGWRWRSVPLPRPLVLVGVLLLALAPVIGAPVRPGPPSFTAVAGGGGMQRLLVRPASDRGGMATIGDVTGRQVILRGVNVNQLIDYYLRDPAVPATQPLTDGDFAQMAAMGFNVIRLGMSWSRLEPERGRFDESYLREIQAAVAGAKEHGIYTVLDMHQDAWGNALARPTEQCGGGTTPTTGWDGAPAWATITDGTAHCQFLARDLAPAVATAFGNLYSDRDGIQTELVRTWAFVARAFADEPAVAGYDLLNEPGIGPNPPISSGLLLGRFYDAAITAIRAAEDAARGFPHVVFFQPSVLWSGLGFDVTPPPGFTADRQLVFAPHPYSESISMDQSLGLTIASIERNLTVSARAATAYGAALWPGEWGWFGEPAADGAKVQRFAAAQDRLGIGGAFWVWRQGCGSPETGADAATSGNLVAVSCRTGASSPPPAPFAVPLSRAYPRAFPGHLESLTAGPRGTELRITATAAPAPANCQLDIWFPGETAPRLHTTSVANASAEQVPGGWRVTGCASGAYTVTAT
;
A
#
# COMPACT_ATOMS: atom_id res chain seq x y z
N MET A 1 46.41 -3.00 -2.59
CA MET A 1 46.73 -4.22 -3.35
C MET A 1 46.78 -3.82 -4.82
N THR A 2 47.86 -4.08 -5.57
CA THR A 2 47.93 -3.71 -7.00
C THR A 2 46.93 -4.55 -7.82
N LEU A 3 46.37 -4.02 -8.92
CA LEU A 3 45.44 -4.75 -9.80
C LEU A 3 45.97 -6.16 -10.14
N ARG A 4 47.26 -6.26 -10.47
CA ARG A 4 47.95 -7.54 -10.75
C ARG A 4 47.85 -8.55 -9.59
N ARG A 5 47.91 -8.12 -8.33
CA ARG A 5 47.79 -9.01 -7.15
C ARG A 5 46.35 -9.48 -6.91
N MET A 6 45.33 -8.68 -7.24
CA MET A 6 43.92 -9.10 -7.13
C MET A 6 43.60 -10.25 -8.09
N TRP A 7 44.12 -10.22 -9.32
CA TRP A 7 43.92 -11.29 -10.30
C TRP A 7 44.66 -12.59 -9.98
N THR A 8 45.76 -12.51 -9.24
CA THR A 8 46.54 -13.71 -8.85
C THR A 8 45.92 -14.49 -7.68
N ALA A 9 45.17 -13.82 -6.80
CA ALA A 9 44.58 -14.46 -5.62
C ALA A 9 43.18 -15.05 -5.92
N PRO A 10 42.87 -16.30 -5.53
CA PRO A 10 41.57 -16.93 -5.78
C PRO A 10 40.36 -16.08 -5.35
N GLN A 11 40.44 -15.48 -4.15
CA GLN A 11 39.40 -14.60 -3.60
C GLN A 11 39.30 -13.25 -4.33
N GLY A 12 40.42 -12.75 -4.86
CA GLY A 12 40.43 -11.52 -5.66
C GLY A 12 39.76 -11.73 -7.02
N ARG A 13 40.01 -12.87 -7.67
CA ARG A 13 39.28 -13.27 -8.89
C ARG A 13 37.79 -13.39 -8.64
N ALA A 14 37.39 -14.10 -7.59
CA ALA A 14 35.98 -14.26 -7.24
C ALA A 14 35.28 -12.91 -7.01
N ALA A 15 35.89 -11.99 -6.26
CA ALA A 15 35.35 -10.66 -6.02
C ALA A 15 35.23 -9.81 -7.31
N VAL A 16 36.23 -9.87 -8.19
CA VAL A 16 36.16 -9.19 -9.50
C VAL A 16 35.03 -9.78 -10.35
N THR A 17 34.88 -11.10 -10.38
CA THR A 17 33.77 -11.76 -11.10
C THR A 17 32.41 -11.34 -10.55
N VAL A 18 32.25 -11.21 -9.22
CA VAL A 18 31.02 -10.68 -8.62
C VAL A 18 30.69 -9.29 -9.17
N VAL A 19 31.67 -8.37 -9.19
CA VAL A 19 31.49 -7.01 -9.71
C VAL A 19 31.13 -7.03 -11.19
N VAL A 20 31.87 -7.77 -12.01
CA VAL A 20 31.65 -7.83 -13.47
C VAL A 20 30.26 -8.38 -13.78
N LEU A 21 29.85 -9.47 -13.14
CA LEU A 21 28.53 -10.06 -13.37
C LEU A 21 27.41 -9.14 -12.89
N LEU A 22 27.55 -8.48 -11.73
CA LEU A 22 26.54 -7.52 -11.26
C LEU A 22 26.41 -6.32 -12.18
N VAL A 23 27.53 -5.75 -12.65
CA VAL A 23 27.52 -4.65 -13.64
C VAL A 23 26.85 -5.11 -14.94
N ALA A 24 27.16 -6.32 -15.42
CA ALA A 24 26.54 -6.88 -16.61
C ALA A 24 25.03 -7.07 -16.42
N VAL A 25 24.58 -7.63 -15.29
CA VAL A 25 23.16 -7.84 -15.01
C VAL A 25 22.42 -6.51 -14.88
N VAL A 26 23.01 -5.49 -14.25
CA VAL A 26 22.44 -4.14 -14.17
C VAL A 26 22.35 -3.51 -15.56
N ALA A 27 23.41 -3.59 -16.36
CA ALA A 27 23.43 -3.04 -17.72
C ALA A 27 22.43 -3.74 -18.65
N VAL A 28 22.35 -5.07 -18.59
CA VAL A 28 21.36 -5.85 -19.34
C VAL A 28 19.95 -5.50 -18.86
N GLY A 29 19.70 -5.48 -17.55
CA GLY A 29 18.40 -5.13 -17.00
C GLY A 29 17.92 -3.74 -17.42
N ALA A 30 18.79 -2.74 -17.35
CA ALA A 30 18.53 -1.40 -17.88
C ALA A 30 18.24 -1.44 -19.40
N ALA A 31 18.93 -2.29 -20.16
CA ALA A 31 18.71 -2.42 -21.58
C ALA A 31 17.48 -3.25 -21.95
N THR A 32 16.97 -4.16 -21.10
CA THR A 32 15.93 -5.14 -21.47
C THR A 32 14.58 -4.95 -20.77
N ASP A 33 14.54 -4.27 -19.62
CA ASP A 33 13.30 -4.03 -18.87
C ASP A 33 12.90 -2.54 -18.90
N PRO A 34 11.93 -2.16 -19.76
CA PRO A 34 11.48 -0.78 -19.88
C PRO A 34 10.82 -0.23 -18.62
N SER A 35 10.17 -1.09 -17.84
CA SER A 35 9.42 -0.68 -16.65
C SER A 35 10.33 -0.44 -15.44
N GLY A 36 11.54 -1.02 -15.44
CA GLY A 36 12.39 -1.12 -14.25
C GLY A 36 11.85 -2.06 -13.16
N LEU A 37 10.69 -2.68 -13.37
CA LEU A 37 10.02 -3.56 -12.41
C LEU A 37 10.78 -4.86 -12.17
N LEU A 38 11.48 -5.39 -13.17
CA LEU A 38 12.30 -6.60 -13.10
C LEU A 38 13.80 -6.28 -13.03
N ALA A 39 14.21 -5.09 -13.47
CA ALA A 39 15.59 -4.64 -13.43
C ALA A 39 16.11 -4.61 -11.98
N PRO A 40 17.36 -5.04 -11.74
CA PRO A 40 17.98 -4.97 -10.42
C PRO A 40 18.23 -3.53 -9.95
N ILE A 41 18.40 -2.61 -10.90
CA ILE A 41 18.42 -1.16 -10.73
C ILE A 41 17.59 -0.59 -11.90
N GLY A 42 16.49 0.11 -11.60
CA GLY A 42 15.59 0.64 -12.63
C GLY A 42 16.29 1.63 -13.55
N GLY A 43 16.07 1.54 -14.87
CA GLY A 43 16.81 2.38 -15.81
C GLY A 43 16.53 2.19 -17.29
N ARG A 44 15.27 2.32 -17.74
CA ARG A 44 15.00 2.82 -19.10
C ARG A 44 14.42 4.23 -19.01
N GLY A 45 14.97 5.15 -19.82
CA GLY A 45 14.56 6.55 -19.84
C GLY A 45 15.36 7.49 -18.94
N LEU A 46 16.54 7.11 -18.42
CA LEU A 46 17.50 8.10 -17.90
C LEU A 46 17.91 9.00 -19.07
N PRO A 47 17.52 10.29 -19.11
CA PRO A 47 18.02 11.19 -20.13
C PRO A 47 19.54 11.37 -19.94
N LEU A 48 20.23 11.73 -21.02
CA LEU A 48 21.59 12.28 -20.94
C LEU A 48 21.63 13.31 -19.79
N ALA A 49 22.67 13.22 -18.96
CA ALA A 49 22.86 14.01 -17.74
C ALA A 49 22.18 15.40 -17.77
N GLY A 50 21.29 15.69 -16.80
CA GLY A 50 20.69 17.03 -16.67
C GLY A 50 19.29 17.14 -16.05
N THR A 51 18.53 16.04 -15.88
CA THR A 51 17.15 16.10 -15.37
C THR A 51 16.89 15.17 -14.16
N GLY A 52 15.96 15.56 -13.28
CA GLY A 52 15.37 14.67 -12.25
C GLY A 52 16.01 14.58 -10.86
N GLY A 53 17.02 15.41 -10.53
CA GLY A 53 17.55 15.56 -9.16
C GLY A 53 18.08 14.29 -8.48
N ALA A 54 18.33 14.35 -7.16
CA ALA A 54 18.87 13.21 -6.40
C ALA A 54 17.96 11.97 -6.48
N TYR A 55 16.66 12.17 -6.65
CA TYR A 55 15.63 11.12 -6.71
C TYR A 55 15.88 10.09 -7.81
N ARG A 56 16.31 10.51 -9.01
CA ARG A 56 16.60 9.60 -10.14
C ARG A 56 17.99 9.00 -10.11
N TRP A 57 18.96 9.76 -9.61
CA TRP A 57 20.36 9.35 -9.67
C TRP A 57 20.79 8.51 -8.47
N ALA A 58 20.06 8.53 -7.35
CA ALA A 58 20.42 7.78 -6.15
C ALA A 58 20.62 6.26 -6.39
N PRO A 59 19.79 5.54 -7.18
CA PRO A 59 20.04 4.13 -7.49
C PRO A 59 21.40 3.88 -8.17
N LEU A 60 21.88 4.81 -9.01
CA LEU A 60 23.17 4.69 -9.71
C LEU A 60 24.36 5.24 -8.92
N VAL A 61 24.20 6.41 -8.29
CA VAL A 61 25.30 7.11 -7.61
C VAL A 61 25.54 6.56 -6.20
N VAL A 62 24.49 6.02 -5.57
CA VAL A 62 24.56 5.46 -4.21
C VAL A 62 24.29 3.96 -4.22
N GLY A 63 23.18 3.54 -4.83
CA GLY A 63 22.76 2.13 -4.85
C GLY A 63 23.78 1.20 -5.49
N LEU A 64 24.22 1.51 -6.71
CA LEU A 64 25.17 0.67 -7.44
C LEU A 64 26.52 0.52 -6.69
N PRO A 65 27.18 1.60 -6.20
CA PRO A 65 28.38 1.44 -5.38
C PRO A 65 28.16 0.60 -4.11
N VAL A 66 27.03 0.79 -3.41
CA VAL A 66 26.69 0.01 -2.22
C VAL A 66 26.50 -1.48 -2.56
N LEU A 67 25.80 -1.78 -3.66
CA LEU A 67 25.60 -3.15 -4.15
C LEU A 67 26.95 -3.81 -4.49
N LEU A 68 27.78 -3.16 -5.31
CA LEU A 68 29.04 -3.71 -5.78
C LEU A 68 30.03 -3.91 -4.62
N ALA A 69 30.19 -2.90 -3.76
CA ALA A 69 31.08 -3.01 -2.60
C ALA A 69 30.55 -4.02 -1.58
N GLY A 70 29.25 -3.97 -1.26
CA GLY A 70 28.60 -4.87 -0.31
C GLY A 70 28.65 -6.33 -0.74
N ALA A 71 28.62 -6.62 -2.05
CA ALA A 71 28.74 -7.97 -2.58
C ALA A 71 30.20 -8.46 -2.67
N ALA A 72 31.15 -7.59 -3.06
CA ALA A 72 32.53 -7.97 -3.34
C ALA A 72 33.45 -7.96 -2.11
N VAL A 73 33.31 -6.97 -1.22
CA VAL A 73 34.18 -6.81 -0.03
C VAL A 73 34.12 -8.03 0.89
N PRO A 74 32.94 -8.63 1.19
CA PRO A 74 32.89 -9.87 1.97
C PRO A 74 33.76 -10.98 1.38
N ILE A 75 33.73 -11.15 0.06
CA ILE A 75 34.52 -12.18 -0.63
C ILE A 75 36.01 -11.92 -0.53
N LEU A 76 36.44 -10.65 -0.62
CA LEU A 76 37.85 -10.29 -0.44
C LEU A 76 38.35 -10.61 0.97
N LEU A 77 37.53 -10.34 2.00
CA LEU A 77 37.93 -10.47 3.40
C LEU A 77 37.90 -11.92 3.87
N VAL A 78 36.79 -12.65 3.62
CA VAL A 78 36.64 -14.02 4.11
C VAL A 78 37.07 -15.09 3.09
N GLY A 79 37.04 -14.79 1.79
CA GLY A 79 37.21 -15.79 0.72
C GLY A 79 38.58 -16.46 0.67
N ARG A 80 39.63 -15.81 1.19
CA ARG A 80 40.99 -16.39 1.30
C ARG A 80 41.05 -17.67 2.14
N TRP A 81 40.05 -17.89 2.98
CA TRP A 81 39.94 -19.03 3.90
C TRP A 81 38.86 -20.03 3.48
N LEU A 82 38.14 -19.77 2.39
CA LEU A 82 36.99 -20.55 1.97
C LEU A 82 37.34 -21.53 0.85
N THR A 83 36.55 -22.60 0.77
CA THR A 83 36.51 -23.43 -0.44
C THR A 83 35.45 -22.87 -1.40
N ALA A 84 35.53 -23.22 -2.68
CA ALA A 84 34.62 -22.72 -3.71
C ALA A 84 33.11 -22.83 -3.37
N ARG A 85 32.68 -23.91 -2.69
CA ARG A 85 31.28 -24.06 -2.24
C ARG A 85 30.85 -23.01 -1.20
N TRP A 86 31.80 -22.55 -0.37
CA TRP A 86 31.54 -21.51 0.62
C TRP A 86 31.72 -20.11 0.05
N VAL A 87 32.56 -19.96 -0.98
CA VAL A 87 32.58 -18.74 -1.80
C VAL A 87 31.23 -18.54 -2.50
N PHE A 88 30.62 -19.61 -3.02
CA PHE A 88 29.24 -19.56 -3.54
C PHE A 88 28.27 -19.05 -2.47
N ALA A 89 28.20 -19.71 -1.32
CA ALA A 89 27.27 -19.32 -0.26
C ALA A 89 27.49 -17.88 0.22
N ALA A 90 28.75 -17.48 0.45
CA ALA A 90 29.09 -16.11 0.87
C ALA A 90 28.74 -15.09 -0.21
N ALA A 91 29.00 -15.37 -1.50
CA ALA A 91 28.69 -14.46 -2.59
C ALA A 91 27.18 -14.30 -2.79
N TRP A 92 26.42 -15.39 -2.64
CA TRP A 92 24.97 -15.34 -2.75
C TRP A 92 24.37 -14.49 -1.63
N VAL A 93 24.70 -14.80 -0.38
CA VAL A 93 24.21 -14.07 0.80
C VAL A 93 24.67 -12.60 0.77
N ALA A 94 25.93 -12.34 0.42
CA ALA A 94 26.44 -10.98 0.31
C ALA A 94 25.70 -10.18 -0.76
N THR A 95 25.39 -10.79 -1.92
CA THR A 95 24.67 -10.13 -3.00
C THR A 95 23.24 -9.79 -2.59
N VAL A 96 22.53 -10.71 -1.94
CA VAL A 96 21.15 -10.50 -1.43
C VAL A 96 21.13 -9.42 -0.33
N GLY A 97 22.05 -9.48 0.63
CA GLY A 97 22.14 -8.48 1.69
C GLY A 97 22.54 -7.10 1.16
N ALA A 98 23.49 -7.05 0.22
CA ALA A 98 23.97 -5.81 -0.37
C ALA A 98 22.91 -5.11 -1.22
N SER A 99 22.06 -5.87 -1.92
CA SER A 99 20.95 -5.29 -2.68
C SER A 99 19.89 -4.66 -1.79
N ALA A 100 19.58 -5.26 -0.63
CA ALA A 100 18.72 -4.63 0.37
C ALA A 100 19.33 -3.31 0.86
N LEU A 101 20.61 -3.31 1.28
CA LEU A 101 21.29 -2.09 1.72
C LEU A 101 21.37 -1.02 0.62
N ALA A 102 21.63 -1.42 -0.63
CA ALA A 102 21.65 -0.53 -1.78
C ALA A 102 20.29 0.12 -2.02
N SER A 103 19.21 -0.66 -1.90
CA SER A 103 17.83 -0.19 -2.06
C SER A 103 17.44 0.78 -0.94
N ALA A 104 17.79 0.45 0.31
CA ALA A 104 17.56 1.33 1.45
C ALA A 104 18.32 2.66 1.30
N ALA A 105 19.60 2.60 0.95
CA ALA A 105 20.44 3.78 0.77
C ALA A 105 19.92 4.66 -0.37
N SER A 106 19.58 4.05 -1.51
CA SER A 106 19.02 4.77 -2.66
C SER A 106 17.71 5.44 -2.29
N GLY A 107 16.78 4.70 -1.67
CA GLY A 107 15.48 5.24 -1.25
C GLY A 107 15.59 6.39 -0.26
N PHE A 108 16.49 6.28 0.72
CA PHE A 108 16.74 7.34 1.69
C PHE A 108 17.35 8.59 1.04
N VAL A 109 18.36 8.43 0.17
CA VAL A 109 18.95 9.57 -0.56
C VAL A 109 17.93 10.21 -1.51
N SER A 110 17.11 9.41 -2.19
CA SER A 110 16.00 9.89 -3.02
C SER A 110 14.99 10.75 -2.24
N ALA A 111 14.74 10.42 -0.98
CA ALA A 111 13.83 11.16 -0.10
C ALA A 111 14.48 12.37 0.59
N THR A 112 15.82 12.48 0.62
CA THR A 112 16.54 13.52 1.38
C THR A 112 16.16 14.95 0.99
N PRO A 113 16.01 15.31 -0.30
CA PRO A 113 15.57 16.66 -0.69
C PRO A 113 14.14 17.00 -0.24
N LEU A 114 13.34 16.00 0.12
CA LEU A 114 11.92 16.13 0.47
C LEU A 114 11.67 16.13 1.97
N LEU A 115 12.74 16.02 2.77
CA LEU A 115 12.68 16.10 4.23
C LEU A 115 12.21 17.49 4.67
N GLY A 116 11.35 17.52 5.68
CA GLY A 116 10.77 18.76 6.18
C GLY A 116 9.54 18.50 7.03
N LYS A 117 8.59 19.44 6.99
CA LYS A 117 7.35 19.41 7.78
C LYS A 117 6.57 18.10 7.62
N HIS A 118 6.49 17.58 6.41
CA HIS A 118 5.67 16.41 6.04
C HIS A 118 6.48 15.10 5.94
N LEU A 119 7.79 15.14 6.18
CA LEU A 119 8.64 13.95 6.11
C LEU A 119 9.86 14.10 7.02
N SER A 120 9.89 13.33 8.11
CA SER A 120 11.03 13.30 9.02
C SER A 120 12.14 12.36 8.52
N VAL A 121 13.39 12.67 8.90
CA VAL A 121 14.56 11.82 8.65
C VAL A 121 14.33 10.40 9.21
N GLY A 122 13.78 10.31 10.43
CA GLY A 122 13.52 9.04 11.09
C GLY A 122 12.48 8.18 10.37
N THR A 123 11.41 8.79 9.86
CA THR A 123 10.41 8.08 9.05
C THR A 123 11.00 7.61 7.73
N ALA A 124 11.72 8.48 7.01
CA ALA A 124 12.35 8.13 5.74
C ALA A 124 13.35 6.97 5.90
N LEU A 125 14.22 7.02 6.91
CA LEU A 125 15.21 5.98 7.17
C LEU A 125 14.54 4.65 7.57
N ARG A 126 13.58 4.68 8.51
CA ARG A 126 12.88 3.46 8.94
C ARG A 126 12.12 2.81 7.78
N TYR A 127 11.43 3.63 6.99
CA TYR A 127 10.67 3.14 5.85
C TYR A 127 11.59 2.50 4.80
N ALA A 128 12.64 3.22 4.37
CA ALA A 128 13.60 2.72 3.39
C ALA A 128 14.27 1.41 3.83
N MET A 129 14.61 1.29 5.11
CA MET A 129 15.14 0.04 5.67
C MET A 129 14.08 -1.07 5.69
N SER A 130 12.83 -0.75 6.05
CA SER A 130 11.72 -1.73 6.11
C SER A 130 11.29 -2.34 4.82
N THR A 131 11.40 -1.58 3.75
CA THR A 131 10.95 -2.02 2.46
C THR A 131 12.10 -2.45 1.56
N SER A 132 13.33 -2.38 2.06
CA SER A 132 14.56 -2.68 1.30
C SER A 132 14.60 -4.09 0.73
N GLY A 133 14.00 -5.06 1.43
CA GLY A 133 14.02 -6.46 1.01
C GLY A 133 13.10 -6.78 -0.17
N PHE A 134 12.13 -5.93 -0.50
CA PHE A 134 11.26 -6.14 -1.67
C PHE A 134 12.06 -6.08 -2.98
N ALA A 135 12.99 -5.12 -3.09
CA ALA A 135 13.92 -5.07 -4.21
C ALA A 135 14.93 -6.22 -4.16
N ALA A 136 15.31 -6.68 -2.96
CA ALA A 136 16.27 -7.76 -2.77
C ALA A 136 15.74 -9.15 -3.18
N LEU A 137 14.42 -9.36 -3.26
CA LEU A 137 13.82 -10.63 -3.73
C LEU A 137 14.38 -11.06 -5.10
N LYS A 138 14.54 -10.12 -6.03
CA LYS A 138 15.12 -10.38 -7.37
C LYS A 138 16.53 -10.96 -7.28
N TYR A 139 17.27 -10.60 -6.23
CA TYR A 139 18.65 -11.02 -6.02
C TYR A 139 18.77 -12.41 -5.40
N LEU A 140 17.67 -13.05 -5.00
CA LEU A 140 17.68 -14.48 -4.68
C LEU A 140 18.07 -15.30 -5.92
N VAL A 141 17.55 -14.93 -7.09
CA VAL A 141 17.88 -15.57 -8.38
C VAL A 141 19.17 -15.00 -8.96
N VAL A 142 19.27 -13.67 -9.11
CA VAL A 142 20.46 -13.01 -9.68
C VAL A 142 21.72 -13.36 -8.88
N GLY A 143 21.62 -13.33 -7.55
CA GLY A 143 22.74 -13.65 -6.67
C GLY A 143 23.24 -15.08 -6.83
N ALA A 144 22.38 -16.04 -7.19
CA ALA A 144 22.79 -17.43 -7.41
C ALA A 144 23.68 -17.55 -8.66
N VAL A 145 23.33 -16.83 -9.73
CA VAL A 145 24.14 -16.75 -10.97
C VAL A 145 25.49 -16.08 -10.67
N VAL A 146 25.47 -14.95 -9.97
CA VAL A 146 26.69 -14.23 -9.56
C VAL A 146 27.59 -15.11 -8.68
N ALA A 147 27.00 -15.82 -7.73
CA ALA A 147 27.70 -16.74 -6.84
C ALA A 147 28.30 -17.94 -7.57
N ALA A 148 27.61 -18.50 -8.56
CA ALA A 148 28.11 -19.59 -9.40
C ALA A 148 29.36 -19.15 -10.18
N GLY A 149 29.30 -17.96 -10.80
CA GLY A 149 30.44 -17.36 -11.49
C GLY A 149 31.62 -17.10 -10.56
N ALA A 150 31.37 -16.53 -9.38
CA ALA A 150 32.39 -16.29 -8.37
C ALA A 150 33.08 -17.58 -7.91
N ALA A 151 32.31 -18.65 -7.66
CA ALA A 151 32.83 -19.95 -7.26
C ALA A 151 33.63 -20.63 -8.38
N LEU A 152 33.21 -20.47 -9.64
CA LEU A 152 33.93 -20.98 -10.81
C LEU A 152 35.27 -20.25 -11.00
N ALA A 153 35.26 -18.91 -10.93
CA ALA A 153 36.48 -18.09 -11.02
C ALA A 153 37.46 -18.36 -9.86
N PHE A 154 36.93 -18.68 -8.68
CA PHE A 154 37.71 -19.13 -7.54
C PHE A 154 38.44 -20.45 -7.84
N ARG A 155 37.76 -21.41 -8.50
CA ARG A 155 38.31 -22.74 -8.84
C ARG A 155 39.29 -22.75 -10.01
N LEU A 156 38.99 -22.02 -11.10
CA LEU A 156 39.65 -22.22 -12.40
C LEU A 156 40.96 -21.45 -12.61
N GLY A 157 41.36 -20.57 -11.70
CA GLY A 157 42.61 -19.82 -11.87
C GLY A 157 43.85 -20.50 -11.25
N PRO A 158 45.06 -20.00 -11.55
CA PRO A 158 46.32 -20.63 -11.12
C PRO A 158 46.35 -20.88 -9.61
N ALA A 159 46.78 -22.09 -9.23
CA ALA A 159 46.83 -22.55 -7.86
C ALA A 159 47.76 -21.66 -7.03
N ALA A 160 47.27 -21.17 -5.88
CA ALA A 160 48.12 -20.48 -4.93
C ALA A 160 49.12 -21.48 -4.33
N ARG A 161 50.43 -21.20 -4.48
CA ARG A 161 51.47 -21.88 -3.72
C ARG A 161 51.38 -21.42 -2.26
N SER A 162 51.46 -22.38 -1.34
CA SER A 162 51.37 -22.32 0.13
C SER A 162 49.95 -22.37 0.74
N ARG A 163 49.60 -23.55 1.27
CA ARG A 163 48.65 -23.68 2.38
C ARG A 163 49.43 -23.33 3.64
N VAL A 164 49.11 -22.21 4.27
CA VAL A 164 49.53 -21.93 5.65
C VAL A 164 48.75 -22.88 6.56
N GLU A 165 49.45 -23.60 7.43
CA GLU A 165 48.85 -24.49 8.42
C GLU A 165 47.97 -23.68 9.39
N PRO A 166 46.72 -24.11 9.66
CA PRO A 166 45.82 -23.34 10.52
C PRO A 166 46.31 -23.37 11.98
N PRO A 167 46.53 -22.22 12.65
CA PRO A 167 46.84 -22.21 14.08
C PRO A 167 45.63 -22.69 14.89
N ALA A 168 45.89 -23.16 16.11
CA ALA A 168 44.89 -23.72 17.01
C ALA A 168 43.69 -22.78 17.25
N ALA A 169 42.48 -23.32 17.10
CA ALA A 169 41.23 -22.59 17.29
C ALA A 169 41.14 -22.01 18.71
N ARG A 170 41.17 -20.69 18.85
CA ARG A 170 40.79 -20.04 20.12
C ARG A 170 39.26 -20.08 20.25
N PRO A 171 38.71 -20.49 21.41
CA PRO A 171 37.26 -20.50 21.62
C PRO A 171 36.70 -19.08 21.44
N ILE A 172 35.53 -18.99 20.82
CA ILE A 172 34.75 -17.75 20.72
C ILE A 172 34.52 -17.27 22.17
N GLY A 173 35.21 -16.22 22.58
CA GLY A 173 35.10 -15.71 23.95
C GLY A 173 33.69 -15.18 24.21
N ALA A 174 33.13 -15.49 25.39
CA ALA A 174 31.81 -15.04 25.84
C ALA A 174 31.56 -13.53 25.62
N SER A 175 32.61 -12.71 25.59
CA SER A 175 32.58 -11.26 25.32
C SER A 175 32.07 -10.90 23.91
N VAL A 176 32.29 -11.74 22.89
CA VAL A 176 31.81 -11.54 21.50
C VAL A 176 30.32 -11.81 21.38
N LEU A 177 29.86 -12.88 22.04
CA LEU A 177 28.44 -13.20 22.13
C LEU A 177 27.69 -12.07 22.84
N VAL A 178 28.30 -11.48 23.87
CA VAL A 178 27.75 -10.32 24.60
C VAL A 178 27.70 -9.06 23.74
N VAL A 179 28.75 -8.71 22.98
CA VAL A 179 28.71 -7.56 22.04
C VAL A 179 27.69 -7.78 20.92
N PHE A 180 27.60 -9.01 20.41
CA PHE A 180 26.59 -9.40 19.41
C PHE A 180 25.17 -9.29 19.95
N VAL A 181 24.93 -9.75 21.19
CA VAL A 181 23.63 -9.63 21.86
C VAL A 181 23.30 -8.16 22.17
N VAL A 182 24.26 -7.37 22.67
CA VAL A 182 24.07 -5.93 22.93
C VAL A 182 23.77 -5.16 21.65
N ALA A 183 24.49 -5.45 20.55
CA ALA A 183 24.27 -4.82 19.26
C ALA A 183 22.95 -5.23 18.60
N ALA A 184 22.61 -6.52 18.67
CA ALA A 184 21.34 -7.04 18.18
C ALA A 184 20.16 -6.41 18.93
N LEU A 185 20.27 -6.23 20.26
CA LEU A 185 19.20 -5.66 21.09
C LEU A 185 19.12 -4.13 21.03
N ALA A 186 20.24 -3.41 20.84
CA ALA A 186 20.21 -1.97 20.60
C ALA A 186 19.56 -1.60 19.26
N ALA A 187 19.63 -2.49 18.27
CA ALA A 187 19.00 -2.32 16.95
C ALA A 187 17.50 -2.69 16.92
N VAL A 188 16.96 -3.27 17.99
CA VAL A 188 15.55 -3.73 18.08
C VAL A 188 14.54 -2.60 18.03
N GLY A 189 14.84 -1.42 18.58
CA GLY A 189 13.86 -0.35 18.76
C GLY A 189 13.10 0.03 17.49
N PRO A 190 13.80 0.49 16.44
CA PRO A 190 13.18 0.80 15.16
C PRO A 190 12.70 -0.44 14.39
N ALA A 191 13.32 -1.60 14.62
CA ALA A 191 13.09 -2.86 13.92
C ALA A 191 11.84 -3.62 14.38
N ALA A 192 11.39 -3.40 15.62
CA ALA A 192 10.27 -4.11 16.22
C ALA A 192 8.92 -3.83 15.52
N GLN A 193 8.87 -2.89 14.56
CA GLN A 193 7.67 -2.51 13.82
C GLN A 193 7.71 -3.00 12.35
N TRP A 194 8.56 -3.98 12.00
CA TRP A 194 8.78 -4.33 10.58
C TRP A 194 7.67 -5.13 9.89
N TRP A 195 7.10 -6.12 10.58
CA TRP A 195 6.01 -6.93 10.05
C TRP A 195 4.70 -6.24 10.36
N ARG A 196 3.97 -6.69 11.38
CA ARG A 196 2.62 -6.18 11.75
C ARG A 196 2.52 -4.67 12.03
N GLY A 197 3.59 -4.03 12.49
CA GLY A 197 3.61 -2.58 12.74
C GLY A 197 4.01 -1.72 11.54
N GLY A 198 4.38 -2.38 10.43
CA GLY A 198 5.03 -1.78 9.28
C GLY A 198 4.09 -1.57 8.10
N PRO A 199 4.62 -1.08 6.97
CA PRO A 199 3.83 -0.72 5.77
C PRO A 199 3.05 -1.87 5.11
N VAL A 200 3.39 -3.12 5.45
CA VAL A 200 2.79 -4.37 4.94
C VAL A 200 2.27 -5.26 6.07
N GLY A 201 2.19 -4.73 7.29
CA GLY A 201 1.83 -5.50 8.46
C GLY A 201 0.45 -6.12 8.42
N TYR A 202 -0.46 -5.47 7.67
CA TYR A 202 -1.81 -5.92 7.43
C TYR A 202 -1.87 -7.29 6.72
N ALA A 203 -0.81 -7.70 6.02
CA ALA A 203 -0.79 -8.92 5.21
C ALA A 203 -0.71 -10.19 6.07
N PHE A 204 -0.26 -10.07 7.32
CA PHE A 204 -0.05 -11.21 8.21
C PHE A 204 -1.23 -11.40 9.16
N ALA A 205 -1.90 -12.54 9.06
CA ALA A 205 -2.84 -13.03 10.08
C ALA A 205 -2.15 -13.94 11.08
N GLY A 206 -2.74 -14.11 12.26
CA GLY A 206 -2.32 -15.15 13.22
C GLY A 206 -0.85 -15.06 13.62
N PHE A 207 -0.32 -16.10 14.28
CA PHE A 207 1.00 -16.05 14.91
C PHE A 207 2.17 -15.94 13.92
N LEU A 208 3.11 -15.01 14.17
CA LEU A 208 4.37 -14.87 13.43
C LEU A 208 5.57 -15.25 14.30
N VAL A 209 6.59 -15.85 13.69
CA VAL A 209 7.88 -16.11 14.34
C VAL A 209 8.79 -14.88 14.27
N ALA A 210 8.45 -13.85 13.49
CA ALA A 210 9.21 -12.59 13.45
C ALA A 210 9.31 -11.87 14.83
N PRO A 211 10.46 -11.22 15.13
CA PRO A 211 10.66 -10.41 16.33
C PRO A 211 9.99 -9.03 16.19
N THR A 212 8.66 -8.99 16.25
CA THR A 212 7.87 -7.75 16.21
C THR A 212 7.19 -7.46 17.55
N ALA A 213 7.14 -6.19 17.96
CA ALA A 213 6.46 -5.75 19.18
C ALA A 213 4.96 -6.06 19.14
N ALA A 214 4.38 -6.12 17.94
CA ALA A 214 2.97 -6.48 17.73
C ALA A 214 2.65 -7.96 18.04
N ASN A 215 3.66 -8.81 18.29
CA ASN A 215 3.47 -10.18 18.79
C ASN A 215 3.41 -10.24 20.33
N GLY A 216 3.46 -9.09 21.01
CA GLY A 216 3.65 -9.01 22.46
C GLY A 216 5.05 -9.42 22.89
N VAL A 217 5.34 -9.29 24.18
CA VAL A 217 6.68 -9.55 24.74
C VAL A 217 7.14 -10.98 24.47
N LEU A 218 6.29 -11.98 24.70
CA LEU A 218 6.68 -13.38 24.56
C LEU A 218 6.98 -13.76 23.11
N GLY A 219 6.11 -13.37 22.17
CA GLY A 219 6.31 -13.66 20.74
C GLY A 219 7.52 -12.92 20.18
N PHE A 220 7.73 -11.67 20.61
CA PHE A 220 8.93 -10.91 20.29
C PHE A 220 10.21 -11.63 20.74
N LEU A 221 10.26 -12.08 22.01
CA LEU A 221 11.41 -12.79 22.57
C LEU A 221 11.66 -14.13 21.90
N LEU A 222 10.61 -14.87 21.54
CA LEU A 222 10.74 -16.14 20.82
C LEU A 222 11.32 -15.93 19.43
N GLY A 223 10.82 -14.95 18.68
CA GLY A 223 11.35 -14.61 17.36
C GLY A 223 12.80 -14.15 17.42
N MET A 224 13.15 -13.39 18.46
CA MET A 224 14.53 -13.00 18.73
C MET A 224 15.41 -14.21 19.04
N ALA A 225 14.93 -15.15 19.85
CA ALA A 225 15.66 -16.37 20.17
C ALA A 225 15.95 -17.20 18.90
N VAL A 226 14.98 -17.35 18.00
CA VAL A 226 15.15 -18.03 16.71
C VAL A 226 16.20 -17.31 15.85
N PHE A 227 16.09 -15.99 15.69
CA PHE A 227 17.06 -15.20 14.94
C PHE A 227 18.48 -15.37 15.49
N LEU A 228 18.67 -15.17 16.80
CA LEU A 228 19.97 -15.29 17.45
C LEU A 228 20.52 -16.72 17.38
N ALA A 229 19.68 -17.74 17.46
CA ALA A 229 20.10 -19.14 17.32
C ALA A 229 20.63 -19.43 15.91
N VAL A 230 19.95 -18.94 14.86
CA VAL A 230 20.42 -19.08 13.47
C VAL A 230 21.73 -18.33 13.27
N VAL A 231 21.84 -17.09 13.76
CA VAL A 231 23.11 -16.35 13.68
C VAL A 231 24.24 -17.11 14.39
N ALA A 232 24.00 -17.58 15.62
CA ALA A 232 25.00 -18.33 16.38
C ALA A 232 25.43 -19.62 15.65
N ALA A 233 24.49 -20.33 15.03
CA ALA A 233 24.79 -21.53 14.24
C ALA A 233 25.67 -21.21 13.02
N VAL A 234 25.32 -20.16 12.25
CA VAL A 234 26.08 -19.73 11.06
C VAL A 234 27.48 -19.22 11.46
N VAL A 235 27.57 -18.37 12.49
CA VAL A 235 28.85 -17.88 13.03
C VAL A 235 29.72 -19.03 13.51
N ARG A 236 29.16 -20.04 14.20
CA ARG A 236 29.91 -21.23 14.65
C ARG A 236 30.37 -22.09 13.47
N ALA A 237 29.53 -22.25 12.45
CA ALA A 237 29.86 -23.00 11.25
C ALA A 237 30.99 -22.34 10.44
N LEU A 238 30.97 -21.00 10.34
CA LEU A 238 32.02 -20.22 9.70
C LEU A 238 33.29 -20.16 10.57
N GLY A 239 33.16 -19.92 11.88
CA GLY A 239 34.29 -19.86 12.82
C GLY A 239 35.09 -21.16 12.93
N ARG A 240 34.45 -22.33 12.82
CA ARG A 240 35.14 -23.64 12.72
C ARG A 240 36.00 -23.77 11.46
N ARG A 241 35.72 -22.98 10.42
CA ARG A 241 36.38 -23.04 9.11
C ARG A 241 37.30 -21.84 8.86
N LEU A 242 37.22 -20.81 9.70
CA LEU A 242 37.94 -19.54 9.62
C LEU A 242 38.78 -19.30 10.90
N PRO A 243 39.79 -20.13 11.21
CA PRO A 243 40.53 -20.05 12.47
C PRO A 243 41.33 -18.74 12.66
N GLU A 244 41.80 -18.09 11.57
CA GLU A 244 42.43 -16.76 11.62
C GLU A 244 41.44 -15.60 11.49
N ALA A 245 40.29 -15.81 10.84
CA ALA A 245 39.19 -14.85 10.73
C ALA A 245 38.10 -15.17 11.77
N GLY A 246 38.52 -15.38 13.03
CA GLY A 246 37.56 -15.42 14.13
C GLY A 246 36.74 -14.12 14.18
N PRO A 247 35.55 -14.10 14.80
CA PRO A 247 34.68 -12.91 14.92
C PRO A 247 35.32 -11.73 15.68
N LEU A 248 36.56 -11.93 16.12
CA LEU A 248 37.47 -11.00 16.72
C LEU A 248 38.36 -10.34 15.63
N GLY A 249 38.90 -11.01 14.61
CA GLY A 249 39.72 -10.34 13.58
C GLY A 249 39.01 -9.18 12.85
N GLY A 250 39.75 -8.34 12.10
CA GLY A 250 39.18 -7.21 11.34
C GLY A 250 38.03 -7.58 10.37
N ASP A 251 37.86 -8.88 10.09
CA ASP A 251 36.84 -9.46 9.22
C ASP A 251 35.57 -9.92 9.97
N GLY A 252 35.54 -9.85 11.32
CA GLY A 252 34.46 -10.37 12.15
C GLY A 252 33.11 -9.69 11.95
N GLY A 253 33.11 -8.39 11.64
CA GLY A 253 31.89 -7.64 11.34
C GLY A 253 31.17 -8.15 10.08
N VAL A 254 31.91 -8.61 9.07
CA VAL A 254 31.34 -9.18 7.84
C VAL A 254 30.68 -10.53 8.12
N ILE A 255 31.31 -11.39 8.91
CA ILE A 255 30.76 -12.69 9.28
C ILE A 255 29.42 -12.52 10.01
N VAL A 256 29.35 -11.55 10.92
CA VAL A 256 28.13 -11.19 11.64
C VAL A 256 27.05 -10.69 10.68
N TRP A 257 27.39 -9.78 9.76
CA TRP A 257 26.44 -9.28 8.77
C TRP A 257 25.89 -10.40 7.88
N LEU A 258 26.74 -11.26 7.31
CA LEU A 258 26.30 -12.41 6.50
C LEU A 258 25.40 -13.36 7.29
N ALA A 259 25.76 -13.64 8.55
CA ALA A 259 24.96 -14.51 9.41
C ALA A 259 23.58 -13.91 9.72
N SER A 260 23.50 -12.59 9.92
CA SER A 260 22.24 -11.88 10.13
C SER A 260 21.35 -11.88 8.88
N VAL A 261 21.91 -11.74 7.68
CA VAL A 261 21.15 -11.87 6.42
C VAL A 261 20.56 -13.27 6.29
N VAL A 262 21.34 -14.33 6.59
CA VAL A 262 20.84 -15.72 6.61
C VAL A 262 19.74 -15.90 7.65
N ALA A 263 19.90 -15.35 8.84
CA ALA A 263 18.89 -15.45 9.90
C ALA A 263 17.60 -14.70 9.55
N GLY A 264 17.70 -13.54 8.92
CA GLY A 264 16.54 -12.79 8.42
C GLY A 264 15.80 -13.55 7.32
N LEU A 265 16.53 -14.12 6.35
CA LEU A 265 15.97 -15.00 5.33
C LEU A 265 15.27 -16.22 5.95
N ALA A 266 15.90 -16.85 6.96
CA ALA A 266 15.32 -18.00 7.65
C ALA A 266 14.01 -17.64 8.37
N LEU A 267 13.95 -16.50 9.07
CA LEU A 267 12.70 -16.00 9.65
C LEU A 267 11.61 -15.82 8.60
N GLY A 268 11.94 -15.16 7.48
CA GLY A 268 10.99 -14.92 6.40
C GLY A 268 10.45 -16.21 5.77
N VAL A 269 11.31 -17.22 5.59
CA VAL A 269 10.90 -18.55 5.09
C VAL A 269 10.03 -19.30 6.12
N VAL A 270 10.34 -19.20 7.41
CA VAL A 270 9.51 -19.80 8.47
C VAL A 270 8.14 -19.14 8.51
N ASP A 271 8.07 -17.81 8.49
CA ASP A 271 6.79 -17.09 8.44
C ASP A 271 6.02 -17.46 7.17
N ALA A 272 6.68 -17.55 6.01
CA ALA A 272 6.08 -17.99 4.75
C ALA A 272 5.47 -19.41 4.85
N ALA A 273 6.13 -20.34 5.53
CA ALA A 273 5.64 -21.70 5.73
C ALA A 273 4.46 -21.78 6.73
N LEU A 274 4.39 -20.84 7.66
CA LEU A 274 3.34 -20.79 8.69
C LEU A 274 2.11 -19.99 8.26
N ALA A 275 2.28 -18.98 7.39
CA ALA A 275 1.19 -18.10 6.98
C ALA A 275 -0.07 -18.85 6.49
N PRO A 276 0.02 -19.91 5.66
CA PRO A 276 -1.15 -20.66 5.20
C PRO A 276 -1.94 -21.34 6.33
N LEU A 277 -1.27 -21.72 7.44
CA LEU A 277 -1.91 -22.41 8.57
C LEU A 277 -2.70 -21.45 9.47
N SER A 278 -2.44 -20.16 9.35
CA SER A 278 -2.91 -19.13 10.29
C SER A 278 -3.99 -18.21 9.72
N ASP A 279 -4.25 -18.29 8.41
CA ASP A 279 -5.10 -17.36 7.67
C ASP A 279 -6.22 -18.07 6.88
N HIS A 280 -6.87 -19.06 7.50
CA HIS A 280 -8.11 -19.63 6.95
C HIS A 280 -9.27 -18.65 7.15
N LEU A 281 -9.87 -18.19 6.05
CA LEU A 281 -11.02 -17.27 6.07
C LEU A 281 -12.31 -17.99 5.70
N VAL A 282 -13.33 -17.80 6.52
CA VAL A 282 -14.67 -18.34 6.25
C VAL A 282 -15.23 -17.67 5.00
N GLY A 283 -15.66 -18.49 4.03
CA GLY A 283 -16.26 -18.02 2.78
C GLY A 283 -15.25 -17.56 1.72
N ALA A 284 -13.95 -17.57 2.00
CA ALA A 284 -12.94 -17.43 0.95
C ALA A 284 -12.93 -18.69 0.06
N GLY A 285 -12.99 -18.50 -1.25
CA GLY A 285 -12.75 -19.56 -2.23
C GLY A 285 -11.29 -20.04 -2.23
N PRO A 286 -10.90 -20.97 -3.12
CA PRO A 286 -9.48 -21.29 -3.31
C PRO A 286 -8.74 -20.01 -3.75
N ASP A 287 -7.80 -19.56 -2.93
CA ASP A 287 -6.90 -18.46 -3.26
C ASP A 287 -5.42 -18.83 -2.99
N ASP A 288 -4.54 -18.12 -3.68
CA ASP A 288 -3.09 -18.28 -3.61
C ASP A 288 -2.44 -17.21 -2.71
N TRP A 289 -3.13 -16.79 -1.66
CA TRP A 289 -2.66 -15.73 -0.74
C TRP A 289 -1.34 -16.08 -0.05
N TRP A 290 -1.05 -17.39 0.04
CA TRP A 290 0.23 -17.91 0.48
C TRP A 290 1.41 -17.38 -0.36
N ILE A 291 1.21 -17.10 -1.66
CA ILE A 291 2.24 -16.50 -2.52
C ILE A 291 2.58 -15.10 -2.02
N SER A 292 1.57 -14.25 -1.82
CA SER A 292 1.77 -12.88 -1.33
C SER A 292 2.41 -12.85 0.05
N THR A 293 1.91 -13.65 0.99
CA THR A 293 2.47 -13.72 2.35
C THR A 293 3.88 -14.30 2.38
N ALA A 294 4.21 -15.25 1.51
CA ALA A 294 5.56 -15.76 1.35
C ALA A 294 6.52 -14.71 0.79
N LEU A 295 6.13 -14.00 -0.27
CA LEU A 295 6.93 -12.92 -0.86
C LEU A 295 7.17 -11.80 0.15
N ILE A 296 6.11 -11.37 0.86
CA ILE A 296 6.20 -10.34 1.90
C ILE A 296 7.08 -10.81 3.05
N GLY A 297 6.87 -12.03 3.58
CA GLY A 297 7.65 -12.59 4.69
C GLY A 297 9.13 -12.73 4.38
N VAL A 298 9.48 -13.22 3.19
CA VAL A 298 10.87 -13.32 2.72
C VAL A 298 11.47 -11.93 2.51
N ALA A 299 10.75 -10.99 1.89
CA ALA A 299 11.21 -9.62 1.70
C ALA A 299 11.49 -8.92 3.03
N THR A 300 10.54 -8.91 3.96
CA THR A 300 10.72 -8.28 5.27
C THR A 300 11.84 -8.96 6.06
N GLY A 301 11.98 -10.29 5.96
CA GLY A 301 13.08 -11.05 6.54
C GLY A 301 14.47 -10.65 6.01
N ILE A 302 14.62 -10.51 4.69
CA ILE A 302 15.88 -10.05 4.07
C ILE A 302 16.22 -8.63 4.54
N GLY A 303 15.24 -7.71 4.49
CA GLY A 303 15.43 -6.32 4.95
C GLY A 303 15.84 -6.26 6.42
N TYR A 304 15.17 -7.05 7.27
CA TYR A 304 15.51 -7.20 8.69
C TYR A 304 16.96 -7.65 8.89
N GLY A 305 17.33 -8.77 8.27
CA GLY A 305 18.65 -9.38 8.41
C GLY A 305 19.77 -8.46 7.94
N ALA A 306 19.56 -7.78 6.81
CA ALA A 306 20.54 -6.85 6.24
C ALA A 306 20.76 -5.62 7.14
N ALA A 307 19.69 -5.01 7.64
CA ALA A 307 19.77 -3.79 8.45
C ALA A 307 20.29 -4.07 9.88
N ILE A 308 19.77 -5.10 10.56
CA ILE A 308 20.29 -5.51 11.88
C ILE A 308 21.75 -5.97 11.77
N GLY A 309 22.06 -6.74 10.72
CA GLY A 309 23.41 -7.21 10.47
C GLY A 309 24.39 -6.07 10.23
N LEU A 310 23.97 -4.99 9.55
CA LEU A 310 24.85 -3.85 9.26
C LEU A 310 25.22 -3.13 10.56
N ALA A 311 24.22 -2.84 11.40
CA ALA A 311 24.44 -2.24 12.72
C ALA A 311 25.33 -3.13 13.60
N ALA A 312 25.02 -4.42 13.67
CA ALA A 312 25.80 -5.38 14.46
C ALA A 312 27.24 -5.55 13.93
N GLY A 313 27.41 -5.63 12.62
CA GLY A 313 28.71 -5.74 11.97
C GLY A 313 29.60 -4.52 12.20
N LEU A 314 29.04 -3.30 12.10
CA LEU A 314 29.74 -2.05 12.40
C LEU A 314 30.15 -1.97 13.87
N LEU A 315 29.26 -2.34 14.80
CA LEU A 315 29.56 -2.34 16.22
C LEU A 315 30.64 -3.36 16.58
N VAL A 316 30.65 -4.54 15.95
CA VAL A 316 31.72 -5.53 16.13
C VAL A 316 33.05 -4.99 15.58
N ALA A 317 33.03 -4.35 14.41
CA ALA A 317 34.23 -3.75 13.82
C ALA A 317 34.79 -2.57 14.65
N LEU A 318 33.92 -1.76 15.26
CA LEU A 318 34.30 -0.63 16.12
C LEU A 318 34.70 -1.07 17.53
N GLY A 319 33.92 -1.95 18.16
CA GLY A 319 34.15 -2.50 19.50
C GLY A 319 35.41 -3.37 19.59
N TRP A 320 35.88 -3.92 18.47
CA TRP A 320 37.22 -4.50 18.36
C TRP A 320 38.33 -3.56 18.83
N ARG A 321 38.16 -2.25 18.68
CA ARG A 321 39.14 -1.24 19.12
C ARG A 321 39.12 -0.99 20.65
N TRP A 322 38.13 -1.53 21.37
CA TRP A 322 37.81 -1.20 22.78
C TRP A 322 38.02 -2.39 23.74
N ARG A 323 38.97 -3.28 23.43
CA ARG A 323 39.26 -4.55 24.11
C ARG A 323 39.59 -4.48 25.62
N SER A 324 39.64 -3.29 26.21
CA SER A 324 40.29 -3.03 27.50
C SER A 324 39.35 -2.81 28.69
N VAL A 325 38.02 -2.79 28.52
CA VAL A 325 37.10 -2.44 29.61
C VAL A 325 36.35 -3.68 30.12
N PRO A 326 36.65 -4.18 31.33
CA PRO A 326 35.91 -5.29 31.93
C PRO A 326 34.56 -4.77 32.46
N LEU A 327 33.47 -5.10 31.77
CA LEU A 327 32.11 -4.87 32.27
C LEU A 327 31.62 -6.13 33.03
N PRO A 328 31.03 -6.00 34.22
CA PRO A 328 30.46 -7.13 34.96
C PRO A 328 29.25 -7.73 34.21
N ARG A 329 29.29 -9.04 33.99
CA ARG A 329 28.28 -9.83 33.26
C ARG A 329 26.80 -9.56 33.64
N PRO A 330 26.41 -9.44 34.92
CA PRO A 330 24.99 -9.20 35.27
C PRO A 330 24.49 -7.82 34.85
N LEU A 331 25.32 -6.77 34.91
CA LEU A 331 24.93 -5.42 34.48
C LEU A 331 24.74 -5.34 32.96
N VAL A 332 25.56 -6.08 32.20
CA VAL A 332 25.36 -6.18 30.75
C VAL A 332 24.08 -6.91 30.42
N LEU A 333 23.75 -7.99 31.13
CA LEU A 333 22.52 -8.76 30.93
C LEU A 333 21.26 -7.93 31.26
N VAL A 334 21.30 -7.13 32.32
CA VAL A 334 20.20 -6.22 32.71
C VAL A 334 20.05 -5.07 31.71
N GLY A 335 21.14 -4.41 31.29
CA GLY A 335 21.09 -3.37 30.26
C GLY A 335 20.57 -3.89 28.91
N VAL A 336 20.97 -5.11 28.55
CA VAL A 336 20.46 -5.89 27.41
C VAL A 336 18.96 -6.11 27.51
N LEU A 337 18.46 -6.60 28.65
CA LEU A 337 17.03 -6.84 28.84
C LEU A 337 16.24 -5.52 28.75
N LEU A 338 16.72 -4.44 29.38
CA LEU A 338 16.07 -3.13 29.37
C LEU A 338 16.02 -2.51 27.97
N LEU A 339 17.10 -2.60 27.20
CA LEU A 339 17.14 -2.13 25.80
C LEU A 339 16.25 -2.98 24.88
N ALA A 340 16.12 -4.29 25.15
CA ALA A 340 15.25 -5.19 24.40
C ALA A 340 13.76 -5.02 24.75
N LEU A 341 13.46 -4.64 25.99
CA LEU A 341 12.10 -4.44 26.50
C LEU A 341 11.56 -3.02 26.22
N ALA A 342 12.41 -1.99 26.19
CA ALA A 342 12.00 -0.60 25.95
C ALA A 342 11.12 -0.40 24.67
N PRO A 343 11.40 -1.07 23.54
CA PRO A 343 10.59 -0.97 22.32
C PRO A 343 9.22 -1.65 22.43
N VAL A 344 9.08 -2.64 23.31
CA VAL A 344 7.85 -3.42 23.49
C VAL A 344 6.98 -2.82 24.59
N ILE A 345 7.60 -2.29 25.65
CA ILE A 345 6.93 -1.62 26.78
C ILE A 345 6.51 -0.18 26.39
N GLY A 346 7.27 0.47 25.50
CA GLY A 346 7.06 1.86 25.10
C GLY A 346 6.54 2.07 23.68
N ALA A 347 6.15 1.03 22.93
CA ALA A 347 5.51 1.22 21.63
C ALA A 347 4.19 1.97 21.83
N PRO A 348 4.07 3.25 21.42
CA PRO A 348 2.81 3.95 21.57
C PRO A 348 1.80 3.23 20.67
N VAL A 349 0.73 2.70 21.29
CA VAL A 349 -0.48 2.37 20.54
C VAL A 349 -0.89 3.66 19.86
N ARG A 350 -0.90 3.68 18.52
CA ARG A 350 -1.31 4.88 17.78
C ARG A 350 -2.74 5.19 18.21
N PRO A 351 -3.01 6.39 18.76
CA PRO A 351 -4.36 6.75 19.15
C PRO A 351 -5.21 6.82 17.88
N GLY A 352 -6.33 6.12 17.88
CA GLY A 352 -7.34 6.22 16.83
C GLY A 352 -8.04 7.58 16.83
N PRO A 353 -9.20 7.68 16.15
CA PRO A 353 -10.01 8.90 16.15
C PRO A 353 -10.35 9.31 17.59
N PRO A 354 -10.27 10.61 17.93
CA PRO A 354 -10.68 11.06 19.25
C PRO A 354 -12.18 10.78 19.43
N SER A 355 -12.57 10.47 20.67
CA SER A 355 -13.98 10.48 21.03
C SER A 355 -14.55 11.88 20.84
N PHE A 356 -15.82 11.97 20.43
CA PHE A 356 -16.54 13.23 20.26
C PHE A 356 -17.84 13.19 21.08
N THR A 357 -18.33 14.37 21.42
CA THR A 357 -19.65 14.53 22.03
C THR A 357 -20.68 14.63 20.92
N ALA A 358 -21.62 13.68 20.89
CA ALA A 358 -22.72 13.72 19.95
C ALA A 358 -23.60 14.96 20.20
N VAL A 359 -24.01 15.63 19.12
CA VAL A 359 -24.94 16.76 19.17
C VAL A 359 -26.36 16.30 18.84
N ALA A 360 -27.36 17.09 19.22
CA ALA A 360 -28.72 16.87 18.76
C ALA A 360 -28.77 16.98 17.22
N GLY A 361 -29.56 16.13 16.58
CA GLY A 361 -29.73 16.17 15.13
C GLY A 361 -30.39 17.48 14.68
N GLY A 362 -29.78 18.12 13.68
CA GLY A 362 -30.44 19.16 12.90
C GLY A 362 -31.36 18.56 11.83
N GLY A 363 -32.26 19.35 11.25
CA GLY A 363 -32.94 18.94 10.02
C GLY A 363 -31.93 18.79 8.86
N GLY A 364 -32.14 17.81 7.98
CA GLY A 364 -31.29 17.56 6.80
C GLY A 364 -30.15 16.56 7.00
N MET A 365 -29.22 16.55 6.05
CA MET A 365 -28.04 15.68 6.08
C MET A 365 -27.06 16.10 7.17
N GLN A 366 -26.48 15.13 7.87
CA GLN A 366 -25.61 15.38 9.00
C GLN A 366 -24.15 15.35 8.54
N ARG A 367 -23.31 16.23 9.09
CA ARG A 367 -21.85 16.14 8.90
C ARG A 367 -21.36 14.75 9.32
N LEU A 368 -20.52 14.15 8.47
CA LEU A 368 -19.85 12.90 8.75
C LEU A 368 -18.51 13.11 9.48
N LEU A 369 -18.10 12.08 10.21
CA LEU A 369 -16.82 11.98 10.89
C LEU A 369 -16.40 10.52 11.05
N VAL A 370 -15.14 10.30 11.39
CA VAL A 370 -14.62 8.97 11.75
C VAL A 370 -14.76 8.77 13.26
N ARG A 371 -15.44 7.67 13.63
CA ARG A 371 -15.68 7.24 15.01
C ARG A 371 -14.63 6.22 15.43
N PRO A 372 -14.15 6.26 16.69
CA PRO A 372 -13.25 5.23 17.18
C PRO A 372 -13.90 3.85 17.19
N ALA A 373 -13.07 2.82 17.06
CA ALA A 373 -13.49 1.43 17.22
C ALA A 373 -14.13 1.18 18.60
N SER A 374 -15.13 0.30 18.65
CA SER A 374 -15.82 -0.10 19.88
C SER A 374 -14.95 -0.91 20.84
N ASP A 375 -13.97 -1.64 20.31
CA ASP A 375 -13.12 -2.58 21.01
C ASP A 375 -11.63 -2.37 20.67
N ARG A 376 -10.75 -2.87 21.54
CA ARG A 376 -9.31 -2.76 21.33
C ARG A 376 -8.88 -3.62 20.14
N GLY A 377 -8.46 -2.96 19.06
CA GLY A 377 -8.04 -3.63 17.82
C GLY A 377 -9.14 -3.75 16.77
N GLY A 378 -10.34 -3.24 17.05
CA GLY A 378 -11.40 -3.09 16.05
C GLY A 378 -11.09 -1.99 15.02
N MET A 379 -11.86 -1.98 13.95
CA MET A 379 -11.78 -0.97 12.89
C MET A 379 -12.60 0.27 13.29
N ALA A 380 -12.08 1.46 13.00
CA ALA A 380 -12.87 2.69 13.13
C ALA A 380 -14.02 2.68 12.11
N THR A 381 -15.07 3.47 12.33
CA THR A 381 -16.25 3.48 11.46
C THR A 381 -16.63 4.89 11.05
N ILE A 382 -17.31 5.04 9.92
CA ILE A 382 -17.91 6.31 9.53
C ILE A 382 -19.18 6.50 10.35
N GLY A 383 -19.37 7.71 10.87
CA GLY A 383 -20.60 8.09 11.55
C GLY A 383 -20.92 9.55 11.34
N ASP A 384 -21.98 10.01 11.98
CA ASP A 384 -22.37 11.41 11.95
C ASP A 384 -22.14 12.10 13.30
N VAL A 385 -22.19 13.43 13.28
CA VAL A 385 -22.06 14.29 14.48
C VAL A 385 -23.12 14.01 15.55
N THR A 386 -24.21 13.30 15.23
CA THR A 386 -25.28 12.95 16.17
C THR A 386 -25.04 11.62 16.89
N GLY A 387 -23.92 10.95 16.61
CA GLY A 387 -23.53 9.71 17.26
C GLY A 387 -23.99 8.44 16.56
N ARG A 388 -24.59 8.53 15.38
CA ARG A 388 -24.98 7.36 14.59
C ARG A 388 -23.79 6.82 13.80
N GLN A 389 -23.73 5.51 13.60
CA GLN A 389 -22.90 4.90 12.56
C GLN A 389 -23.61 5.07 11.21
N VAL A 390 -22.84 5.34 10.15
CA VAL A 390 -23.34 5.55 8.80
C VAL A 390 -22.65 4.57 7.85
N ILE A 391 -23.43 3.83 7.06
CA ILE A 391 -22.91 2.94 6.01
C ILE A 391 -23.15 3.61 4.67
N LEU A 392 -22.08 4.00 3.98
CA LEU A 392 -22.14 4.72 2.70
C LEU A 392 -22.09 3.75 1.52
N ARG A 393 -23.23 3.43 0.89
CA ARG A 393 -23.30 2.55 -0.29
C ARG A 393 -23.80 3.31 -1.51
N GLY A 394 -23.07 3.17 -2.61
CA GLY A 394 -23.48 3.77 -3.85
C GLY A 394 -22.56 3.46 -5.01
N VAL A 395 -22.32 4.48 -5.83
CA VAL A 395 -21.76 4.31 -7.17
C VAL A 395 -20.80 5.44 -7.53
N ASN A 396 -19.84 5.15 -8.41
CA ASN A 396 -18.99 6.14 -9.03
C ASN A 396 -19.75 6.91 -10.11
N VAL A 397 -19.51 8.22 -10.17
CA VAL A 397 -20.12 9.19 -11.09
C VAL A 397 -18.97 9.91 -11.79
N ASN A 398 -18.69 9.52 -13.03
CA ASN A 398 -17.55 10.01 -13.83
C ASN A 398 -17.92 11.12 -14.83
N GLN A 399 -19.15 11.64 -14.76
CA GLN A 399 -19.70 12.51 -15.79
C GLN A 399 -19.00 13.88 -15.88
N LEU A 400 -18.29 14.28 -14.84
CA LEU A 400 -17.52 15.53 -14.79
C LEU A 400 -16.02 15.33 -15.08
N ILE A 401 -15.56 14.10 -15.32
CA ILE A 401 -14.15 13.81 -15.60
C ILE A 401 -13.77 14.31 -17.01
N ASP A 402 -12.57 14.89 -17.09
CA ASP A 402 -11.95 15.36 -18.32
C ASP A 402 -11.15 14.24 -19.00
N TYR A 403 -11.84 13.42 -19.77
CA TYR A 403 -11.24 12.32 -20.52
C TYR A 403 -10.60 12.76 -21.84
N TYR A 404 -9.52 12.08 -22.20
CA TYR A 404 -8.95 12.10 -23.54
C TYR A 404 -9.94 11.52 -24.55
N LEU A 405 -10.22 12.31 -25.60
CA LEU A 405 -11.10 11.89 -26.68
C LEU A 405 -10.27 11.28 -27.82
N ARG A 406 -10.45 9.98 -28.03
CA ARG A 406 -9.84 9.28 -29.18
C ARG A 406 -10.42 9.77 -30.50
N ASP A 407 -11.73 10.02 -30.51
CA ASP A 407 -12.47 10.74 -31.54
C ASP A 407 -13.19 11.93 -30.89
N PRO A 408 -12.84 13.19 -31.24
CA PRO A 408 -13.50 14.38 -30.69
C PRO A 408 -15.02 14.45 -30.96
N ALA A 409 -15.53 13.69 -31.94
CA ALA A 409 -16.96 13.65 -32.25
C ALA A 409 -17.76 12.72 -31.31
N VAL A 410 -17.10 11.87 -30.52
CA VAL A 410 -17.75 10.89 -29.64
C VAL A 410 -17.52 11.27 -28.18
N PRO A 411 -18.56 11.71 -27.44
CA PRO A 411 -18.42 12.09 -26.04
C PRO A 411 -17.94 10.93 -25.15
N ALA A 412 -16.94 11.20 -24.30
CA ALA A 412 -16.45 10.25 -23.30
C ALA A 412 -17.34 10.14 -22.05
N THR A 413 -18.17 11.16 -21.81
CA THR A 413 -19.13 11.18 -20.70
C THR A 413 -20.55 11.34 -21.22
N GLN A 414 -21.53 11.11 -20.34
CA GLN A 414 -22.93 11.46 -20.55
C GLN A 414 -23.31 12.61 -19.62
N PRO A 415 -24.30 13.45 -19.96
CA PRO A 415 -24.76 14.50 -19.04
C PRO A 415 -25.28 13.93 -17.73
N LEU A 416 -24.84 14.47 -16.59
CA LEU A 416 -25.41 14.14 -15.28
C LEU A 416 -26.69 14.95 -15.05
N THR A 417 -27.79 14.28 -14.71
CA THR A 417 -29.11 14.89 -14.58
C THR A 417 -29.74 14.59 -13.23
N ASP A 418 -30.75 15.35 -12.83
CA ASP A 418 -31.54 15.07 -11.62
C ASP A 418 -32.16 13.65 -11.64
N GLY A 419 -32.57 13.19 -12.82
CA GLY A 419 -33.10 11.84 -13.03
C GLY A 419 -32.07 10.74 -12.72
N ASP A 420 -30.78 11.03 -12.77
CA ASP A 420 -29.75 10.08 -12.34
C ASP A 420 -29.73 9.94 -10.83
N PHE A 421 -29.75 11.05 -10.09
CA PHE A 421 -29.81 11.05 -8.62
C PHE A 421 -31.10 10.39 -8.12
N ALA A 422 -32.24 10.66 -8.78
CA ALA A 422 -33.50 10.01 -8.46
C ALA A 422 -33.44 8.48 -8.63
N GLN A 423 -32.80 7.99 -9.71
CA GLN A 423 -32.62 6.55 -9.93
C GLN A 423 -31.65 5.93 -8.93
N MET A 424 -30.54 6.61 -8.61
CA MET A 424 -29.61 6.17 -7.56
C MET A 424 -30.31 6.07 -6.20
N ALA A 425 -31.12 7.06 -5.82
CA ALA A 425 -31.91 7.04 -4.60
C ALA A 425 -32.95 5.91 -4.61
N ALA A 426 -33.59 5.63 -5.76
CA ALA A 426 -34.53 4.53 -5.93
C ALA A 426 -33.87 3.14 -5.87
N MET A 427 -32.56 3.04 -6.08
CA MET A 427 -31.77 1.84 -5.79
C MET A 427 -31.34 1.77 -4.31
N GLY A 428 -31.66 2.77 -3.50
CA GLY A 428 -31.30 2.85 -2.09
C GLY A 428 -29.92 3.42 -1.83
N PHE A 429 -29.21 3.91 -2.84
CA PHE A 429 -27.90 4.53 -2.64
C PHE A 429 -28.00 5.78 -1.75
N ASN A 430 -26.95 6.00 -0.97
CA ASN A 430 -26.84 7.16 -0.09
C ASN A 430 -25.50 7.89 -0.23
N VAL A 431 -24.67 7.49 -1.18
CA VAL A 431 -23.43 8.18 -1.53
C VAL A 431 -23.15 8.09 -3.03
N ILE A 432 -22.51 9.09 -3.61
CA ILE A 432 -21.79 9.00 -4.87
C ILE A 432 -20.30 9.27 -4.64
N ARG A 433 -19.44 8.62 -5.43
CA ARG A 433 -18.06 9.06 -5.63
C ARG A 433 -18.01 9.88 -6.91
N LEU A 434 -17.92 11.21 -6.77
CA LEU A 434 -17.95 12.14 -7.89
C LEU A 434 -16.52 12.41 -8.35
N GLY A 435 -16.16 11.87 -9.51
CA GLY A 435 -14.86 12.09 -10.13
C GLY A 435 -14.74 13.52 -10.65
N MET A 436 -13.68 14.21 -10.24
CA MET A 436 -13.28 15.53 -10.71
C MET A 436 -11.84 15.50 -11.20
N SER A 437 -11.51 16.34 -12.19
CA SER A 437 -10.18 16.33 -12.81
C SER A 437 -9.37 17.58 -12.44
N TRP A 438 -8.12 17.39 -12.02
CA TRP A 438 -7.18 18.49 -11.80
C TRP A 438 -7.01 19.34 -13.05
N SER A 439 -7.02 18.73 -14.24
CA SER A 439 -6.93 19.41 -15.52
C SER A 439 -8.01 20.44 -15.77
N ARG A 440 -9.21 20.26 -15.20
CA ARG A 440 -10.31 21.24 -15.27
C ARG A 440 -10.37 22.16 -14.07
N LEU A 441 -9.93 21.74 -12.89
CA LEU A 441 -9.84 22.64 -11.72
C LEU A 441 -8.73 23.68 -11.88
N GLU A 442 -7.62 23.32 -12.52
CA GLU A 442 -6.46 24.19 -12.74
C GLU A 442 -5.92 24.04 -14.18
N PRO A 443 -6.69 24.48 -15.20
CA PRO A 443 -6.32 24.28 -16.60
C PRO A 443 -5.04 25.01 -17.00
N GLU A 444 -4.75 26.14 -16.35
CA GLU A 444 -3.48 26.85 -16.44
C GLU A 444 -2.89 26.97 -15.04
N ARG A 445 -1.56 26.82 -14.91
CA ARG A 445 -0.87 26.89 -13.62
C ARG A 445 -1.27 28.13 -12.82
N GLY A 446 -1.73 27.91 -11.60
CA GLY A 446 -2.14 28.92 -10.63
C GLY A 446 -3.47 29.61 -10.96
N ARG A 447 -4.19 29.21 -12.01
CA ARG A 447 -5.50 29.74 -12.39
C ARG A 447 -6.58 28.69 -12.19
N PHE A 448 -7.39 28.87 -11.15
CA PHE A 448 -8.48 27.96 -10.83
C PHE A 448 -9.74 28.27 -11.63
N ASP A 449 -10.42 27.22 -12.13
CA ASP A 449 -11.65 27.33 -12.89
C ASP A 449 -12.89 27.31 -11.97
N GLU A 450 -13.36 28.51 -11.65
CA GLU A 450 -14.60 28.73 -10.89
C GLU A 450 -15.85 28.20 -11.62
N SER A 451 -15.83 28.07 -12.95
CA SER A 451 -16.97 27.53 -13.70
C SER A 451 -17.10 26.03 -13.53
N TYR A 452 -15.99 25.31 -13.59
CA TYR A 452 -15.96 23.87 -13.29
C TYR A 452 -16.29 23.60 -11.81
N LEU A 453 -15.80 24.42 -10.89
CA LEU A 453 -16.20 24.32 -9.47
C LEU A 453 -17.72 24.43 -9.29
N ARG A 454 -18.40 25.31 -10.05
CA ARG A 454 -19.87 25.41 -10.01
C ARG A 454 -20.57 24.17 -10.58
N GLU A 455 -20.01 23.50 -11.58
CA GLU A 455 -20.53 22.20 -12.06
C GLU A 455 -20.49 21.15 -10.93
N ILE A 456 -19.37 21.10 -10.20
CA ILE A 456 -19.20 20.20 -9.04
C ILE A 456 -20.21 20.55 -7.94
N GLN A 457 -20.37 21.85 -7.61
CA GLN A 457 -21.36 22.30 -6.63
C GLN A 457 -22.80 21.94 -7.03
N ALA A 458 -23.14 22.05 -8.32
CA ALA A 458 -24.46 21.66 -8.82
C ALA A 458 -24.70 20.15 -8.70
N ALA A 459 -23.69 19.33 -8.97
CA ALA A 459 -23.78 17.88 -8.78
C ALA A 459 -23.94 17.50 -7.29
N VAL A 460 -23.18 18.15 -6.39
CA VAL A 460 -23.31 17.96 -4.94
C VAL A 460 -24.71 18.38 -4.45
N ALA A 461 -25.23 19.52 -4.94
CA ALA A 461 -26.57 19.99 -4.60
C ALA A 461 -27.66 19.03 -5.09
N GLY A 462 -27.56 18.54 -6.33
CA GLY A 462 -28.48 17.53 -6.86
C GLY A 462 -28.45 16.25 -6.03
N ALA A 463 -27.28 15.70 -5.71
CA ALA A 463 -27.18 14.53 -4.84
C ALA A 463 -27.81 14.78 -3.45
N LYS A 464 -27.57 15.96 -2.87
CA LYS A 464 -28.10 16.37 -1.57
C LYS A 464 -29.63 16.41 -1.54
N GLU A 465 -30.27 16.90 -2.61
CA GLU A 465 -31.74 16.94 -2.73
C GLU A 465 -32.37 15.53 -2.65
N HIS A 466 -31.63 14.50 -3.06
CA HIS A 466 -32.03 13.09 -2.98
C HIS A 466 -31.50 12.36 -1.73
N GLY A 467 -30.90 13.08 -0.78
CA GLY A 467 -30.35 12.50 0.46
C GLY A 467 -29.14 11.60 0.22
N ILE A 468 -28.32 11.94 -0.78
CA ILE A 468 -27.12 11.23 -1.21
C ILE A 468 -25.89 12.07 -0.88
N TYR A 469 -24.95 11.52 -0.10
CA TYR A 469 -23.67 12.17 0.18
C TYR A 469 -22.76 12.17 -1.05
N THR A 470 -21.79 13.06 -1.11
CA THR A 470 -20.79 13.09 -2.18
C THR A 470 -19.38 12.94 -1.61
N VAL A 471 -18.65 11.91 -2.05
CA VAL A 471 -17.19 11.85 -1.92
C VAL A 471 -16.60 12.54 -3.15
N LEU A 472 -15.85 13.61 -2.95
CA LEU A 472 -15.18 14.34 -4.03
C LEU A 472 -13.84 13.68 -4.32
N ASP A 473 -13.68 13.16 -5.53
CA ASP A 473 -12.54 12.33 -5.90
C ASP A 473 -11.68 13.02 -6.95
N MET A 474 -10.42 13.31 -6.61
CA MET A 474 -9.44 13.81 -7.58
C MET A 474 -9.01 12.67 -8.49
N HIS A 475 -9.82 12.46 -9.53
CA HIS A 475 -9.72 11.33 -10.43
C HIS A 475 -8.57 11.51 -11.41
N GLN A 476 -7.92 10.39 -11.70
CA GLN A 476 -6.94 10.27 -12.76
C GLN A 476 -6.84 8.80 -13.14
N ASP A 477 -6.59 8.54 -14.40
CA ASP A 477 -6.11 7.25 -14.89
C ASP A 477 -4.81 7.46 -15.66
N ALA A 478 -3.81 6.61 -15.39
CA ALA A 478 -2.48 6.69 -16.01
C ALA A 478 -1.98 8.14 -16.15
N TRP A 479 -2.13 8.93 -15.09
CA TRP A 479 -1.76 10.33 -14.93
C TRP A 479 -2.59 11.40 -15.65
N GLY A 480 -2.91 11.28 -16.95
CA GLY A 480 -3.64 12.36 -17.64
C GLY A 480 -3.69 12.33 -19.18
N ASN A 481 -4.52 13.22 -19.73
CA ASN A 481 -4.77 13.37 -21.17
C ASN A 481 -3.50 13.61 -21.99
N ALA A 482 -2.59 14.43 -21.47
CA ALA A 482 -1.40 14.88 -22.20
C ALA A 482 -0.36 13.79 -22.44
N LEU A 483 -0.56 12.59 -21.88
CA LEU A 483 0.30 11.42 -22.10
C LEU A 483 0.06 10.70 -23.41
N ALA A 484 -1.03 10.99 -24.14
CA ALA A 484 -1.31 10.39 -25.43
C ALA A 484 -0.14 10.57 -26.41
N ARG A 485 0.41 9.46 -26.94
CA ARG A 485 1.41 9.45 -28.01
C ARG A 485 1.10 8.35 -29.04
N PRO A 486 -0.08 8.37 -29.67
CA PRO A 486 -0.55 7.25 -30.51
C PRO A 486 0.34 6.94 -31.72
N THR A 487 1.19 7.89 -32.14
CA THR A 487 2.12 7.74 -33.28
C THR A 487 3.54 7.35 -32.89
N GLU A 488 3.84 7.20 -31.59
CA GLU A 488 5.18 6.78 -31.15
C GLU A 488 5.49 5.36 -31.62
N GLN A 489 6.70 5.12 -32.12
CA GLN A 489 7.11 3.79 -32.54
C GLN A 489 7.65 3.02 -31.34
N CYS A 490 6.86 2.06 -30.86
CA CYS A 490 7.22 1.22 -29.74
C CYS A 490 7.82 -0.11 -30.21
N GLY A 491 8.91 -0.54 -29.55
CA GLY A 491 9.60 -1.80 -29.84
C GLY A 491 9.28 -2.90 -28.82
N GLY A 492 9.63 -4.15 -29.13
CA GLY A 492 9.65 -5.24 -28.16
C GLY A 492 8.29 -5.66 -27.61
N GLY A 493 7.23 -5.60 -28.42
CA GLY A 493 5.87 -6.00 -28.01
C GLY A 493 5.15 -4.99 -27.11
N THR A 494 5.67 -3.75 -27.01
CA THR A 494 5.03 -2.64 -26.32
C THR A 494 4.15 -1.84 -27.28
N THR A 495 3.13 -1.16 -26.77
CA THR A 495 2.23 -0.31 -27.57
C THR A 495 2.34 1.15 -27.11
N PRO A 496 1.97 2.13 -27.94
CA PRO A 496 2.04 3.54 -27.52
C PRO A 496 1.02 3.86 -26.43
N THR A 497 1.31 4.83 -25.57
CA THR A 497 0.33 5.29 -24.56
C THR A 497 -0.84 5.99 -25.23
N THR A 498 -2.04 5.68 -24.74
CA THR A 498 -3.25 6.46 -24.98
C THR A 498 -3.35 7.57 -23.93
N GLY A 499 -4.12 8.63 -24.23
CA GLY A 499 -4.53 9.57 -23.18
C GLY A 499 -5.67 8.98 -22.35
N TRP A 500 -5.80 9.45 -21.12
CA TRP A 500 -6.74 8.94 -20.13
C TRP A 500 -7.51 10.09 -19.47
N ASP A 501 -7.18 10.50 -18.23
CA ASP A 501 -7.76 11.66 -17.54
C ASP A 501 -6.94 12.01 -16.28
N GLY A 502 -7.15 13.22 -15.75
CA GLY A 502 -6.56 13.64 -14.47
C GLY A 502 -5.74 14.91 -14.54
N ALA A 503 -4.41 14.81 -14.64
CA ALA A 503 -3.51 15.95 -14.54
C ALA A 503 -3.51 16.85 -15.81
N PRO A 504 -3.36 18.18 -15.66
CA PRO A 504 -3.24 19.09 -16.78
C PRO A 504 -1.93 18.89 -17.56
N ALA A 505 -1.94 19.33 -18.82
CA ALA A 505 -0.76 19.23 -19.70
C ALA A 505 0.47 19.94 -19.12
N TRP A 506 0.30 21.10 -18.48
CA TRP A 506 1.41 21.87 -17.89
C TRP A 506 2.07 21.16 -16.69
N ALA A 507 1.35 20.25 -16.02
CA ALA A 507 1.87 19.43 -14.93
C ALA A 507 2.45 18.09 -15.42
N THR A 508 2.24 17.72 -16.69
CA THR A 508 2.65 16.43 -17.25
C THR A 508 4.12 16.46 -17.68
N ILE A 509 5.01 16.19 -16.72
CA ILE A 509 6.45 16.17 -16.95
C ILE A 509 6.92 14.72 -17.07
N THR A 510 7.29 14.29 -18.29
CA THR A 510 7.79 12.92 -18.55
C THR A 510 9.29 12.86 -18.81
N ASP A 511 9.98 14.00 -18.86
CA ASP A 511 11.43 14.08 -19.11
C ASP A 511 11.94 13.28 -20.32
N GLY A 512 11.11 13.13 -21.34
CA GLY A 512 11.47 12.42 -22.57
C GLY A 512 11.57 10.90 -22.43
N THR A 513 11.04 10.31 -21.35
CA THR A 513 10.92 8.85 -21.26
C THR A 513 9.93 8.31 -22.28
N ALA A 514 10.14 7.06 -22.71
CA ALA A 514 9.30 6.41 -23.72
C ALA A 514 7.82 6.38 -23.30
N HIS A 515 6.95 6.75 -24.23
CA HIS A 515 5.50 6.64 -24.09
C HIS A 515 5.03 5.30 -24.67
N CYS A 516 5.65 4.22 -24.17
CA CYS A 516 5.35 2.86 -24.56
C CYS A 516 4.90 2.06 -23.34
N GLN A 517 3.70 1.51 -23.40
CA GLN A 517 3.08 0.70 -22.35
C GLN A 517 3.21 -0.80 -22.63
N PHE A 518 3.19 -1.59 -21.56
CA PHE A 518 3.32 -3.04 -21.62
C PHE A 518 2.50 -3.69 -20.51
N LEU A 519 1.64 -4.65 -20.86
CA LEU A 519 0.67 -5.36 -19.99
C LEU A 519 -0.39 -4.46 -19.33
N ALA A 520 -0.03 -3.29 -18.79
CA ALA A 520 -0.92 -2.33 -18.16
C ALA A 520 -0.49 -0.88 -18.47
N ARG A 521 -1.47 0.04 -18.54
CA ARG A 521 -1.27 1.47 -18.81
C ARG A 521 -0.35 2.14 -17.77
N ASP A 522 -0.52 1.76 -16.50
CA ASP A 522 0.16 2.38 -15.35
C ASP A 522 1.65 2.01 -15.23
N LEU A 523 2.09 1.01 -16.00
CA LEU A 523 3.49 0.56 -16.04
C LEU A 523 4.30 1.23 -17.14
N ALA A 524 3.71 2.14 -17.93
CA ALA A 524 4.43 2.89 -18.95
C ALA A 524 5.52 3.78 -18.31
N PRO A 525 6.74 3.86 -18.89
CA PRO A 525 7.83 4.68 -18.32
C PRO A 525 7.45 6.16 -18.18
N ALA A 526 6.72 6.72 -19.14
CA ALA A 526 6.20 8.07 -19.09
C ALA A 526 5.22 8.31 -17.92
N VAL A 527 4.34 7.35 -17.62
CA VAL A 527 3.41 7.41 -16.49
C VAL A 527 4.17 7.37 -15.17
N ALA A 528 5.04 6.37 -15.00
CA ALA A 528 5.87 6.24 -13.80
C ALA A 528 6.71 7.51 -13.56
N THR A 529 7.24 8.10 -14.64
CA THR A 529 8.04 9.33 -14.56
C THR A 529 7.22 10.54 -14.15
N ALA A 530 6.01 10.71 -14.69
CA ALA A 530 5.10 11.79 -14.32
C ALA A 530 4.73 11.74 -12.83
N PHE A 531 4.36 10.56 -12.32
CA PHE A 531 4.13 10.35 -10.89
C PHE A 531 5.38 10.62 -10.04
N GLY A 532 6.55 10.17 -10.50
CA GLY A 532 7.81 10.47 -9.81
C GLY A 532 8.08 11.98 -9.69
N ASN A 533 7.75 12.74 -10.73
CA ASN A 533 7.87 14.20 -10.74
C ASN A 533 6.82 14.87 -9.83
N LEU A 534 5.60 14.32 -9.73
CA LEU A 534 4.62 14.76 -8.72
C LEU A 534 5.17 14.54 -7.31
N TYR A 535 5.55 13.31 -6.97
CA TYR A 535 5.96 12.97 -5.61
C TYR A 535 7.21 13.72 -5.13
N SER A 536 8.08 14.11 -6.07
CA SER A 536 9.27 14.93 -5.80
C SER A 536 9.02 16.44 -5.86
N ASP A 537 7.77 16.86 -6.09
CA ASP A 537 7.35 18.25 -6.24
C ASP A 537 8.17 19.01 -7.29
N ARG A 538 8.48 18.33 -8.39
CA ARG A 538 9.26 18.93 -9.47
C ARG A 538 8.53 20.15 -10.02
N ASP A 539 9.25 21.26 -10.16
CA ASP A 539 8.73 22.55 -10.61
C ASP A 539 7.52 23.03 -9.79
N GLY A 540 7.30 22.51 -8.57
CA GLY A 540 6.16 22.86 -7.72
C GLY A 540 4.83 22.23 -8.12
N ILE A 541 4.78 21.20 -8.97
CA ILE A 541 3.50 20.63 -9.44
C ILE A 541 2.69 19.95 -8.32
N GLN A 542 3.32 19.38 -7.29
CA GLN A 542 2.60 18.86 -6.13
C GLN A 542 2.06 20.00 -5.29
N THR A 543 2.86 21.07 -5.13
CA THR A 543 2.42 22.28 -4.44
C THR A 543 1.17 22.87 -5.10
N GLU A 544 1.08 22.90 -6.43
CA GLU A 544 -0.12 23.37 -7.13
C GLU A 544 -1.32 22.42 -6.97
N LEU A 545 -1.14 21.09 -7.05
CA LEU A 545 -2.22 20.14 -6.74
C LEU A 545 -2.74 20.30 -5.29
N VAL A 546 -1.84 20.52 -4.33
CA VAL A 546 -2.20 20.82 -2.93
C VAL A 546 -2.98 22.13 -2.81
N ARG A 547 -2.63 23.15 -3.61
CA ARG A 547 -3.40 24.41 -3.67
C ARG A 547 -4.76 24.23 -4.33
N THR A 548 -4.86 23.38 -5.36
CA THR A 548 -6.13 22.98 -5.98
C THR A 548 -7.04 22.30 -4.96
N TRP A 549 -6.50 21.40 -4.14
CA TRP A 549 -7.26 20.81 -3.04
C TRP A 549 -7.76 21.84 -2.02
N ALA A 550 -6.92 22.82 -1.66
CA ALA A 550 -7.33 23.91 -0.78
C ALA A 550 -8.43 24.80 -1.41
N PHE A 551 -8.41 24.99 -2.73
CA PHE A 551 -9.45 25.70 -3.47
C PHE A 551 -10.81 24.96 -3.39
N VAL A 552 -10.82 23.66 -3.67
CA VAL A 552 -12.03 22.82 -3.55
C VAL A 552 -12.53 22.77 -2.10
N ALA A 553 -11.65 22.49 -1.14
CA ALA A 553 -12.03 22.36 0.27
C ALA A 553 -12.62 23.65 0.85
N ARG A 554 -12.10 24.82 0.45
CA ARG A 554 -12.68 26.12 0.84
C ARG A 554 -14.13 26.27 0.37
N ALA A 555 -14.46 25.80 -0.82
CA ALA A 555 -15.78 25.94 -1.42
C ALA A 555 -16.85 25.04 -0.78
N PHE A 556 -16.43 23.95 -0.14
CA PHE A 556 -17.32 22.97 0.50
C PHE A 556 -17.16 22.93 2.02
N ALA A 557 -16.43 23.87 2.62
CA ALA A 557 -16.01 23.80 4.02
C ALA A 557 -17.17 23.66 5.02
N ASP A 558 -18.37 24.12 4.68
CA ASP A 558 -19.58 24.07 5.51
C ASP A 558 -20.71 23.20 4.91
N GLU A 559 -20.44 22.39 3.89
CA GLU A 559 -21.46 21.57 3.20
C GLU A 559 -21.54 20.14 3.78
N PRO A 560 -22.52 19.81 4.63
CA PRO A 560 -22.63 18.48 5.25
C PRO A 560 -22.94 17.35 4.27
N ALA A 561 -23.41 17.64 3.06
CA ALA A 561 -23.62 16.61 2.04
C ALA A 561 -22.30 16.11 1.42
N VAL A 562 -21.20 16.84 1.57
CA VAL A 562 -19.88 16.31 1.22
C VAL A 562 -19.47 15.31 2.32
N ALA A 563 -19.38 14.04 1.96
CA ALA A 563 -18.88 13.00 2.87
C ALA A 563 -17.40 13.19 3.17
N GLY A 564 -16.63 13.64 2.17
CA GLY A 564 -15.21 13.88 2.31
C GLY A 564 -14.47 13.99 0.98
N TYR A 565 -13.13 13.99 1.09
CA TYR A 565 -12.21 14.19 -0.02
C TYR A 565 -11.36 12.94 -0.27
N ASP A 566 -11.45 12.36 -1.45
CA ASP A 566 -10.59 11.25 -1.92
C ASP A 566 -9.41 11.83 -2.69
N LEU A 567 -8.24 11.81 -2.04
CA LEU A 567 -7.12 12.72 -2.33
C LEU A 567 -6.51 12.55 -3.72
N LEU A 568 -6.48 11.32 -4.22
CA LEU A 568 -5.96 10.95 -5.53
C LEU A 568 -6.40 9.53 -5.87
N ASN A 569 -7.13 9.36 -6.96
CA ASN A 569 -7.51 8.06 -7.50
C ASN A 569 -6.27 7.23 -7.86
N GLU A 570 -6.26 5.94 -7.53
CA GLU A 570 -5.25 4.94 -7.92
C GLU A 570 -3.83 5.48 -8.16
N PRO A 571 -3.18 6.09 -7.14
CA PRO A 571 -1.89 6.74 -7.31
C PRO A 571 -0.88 5.82 -7.99
N GLY A 572 -0.26 6.28 -9.08
CA GLY A 572 0.71 5.50 -9.82
C GLY A 572 1.97 5.21 -8.98
N ILE A 573 2.63 4.09 -9.30
CA ILE A 573 3.72 3.55 -8.49
C ILE A 573 5.00 4.39 -8.49
N GLY A 574 5.16 5.30 -9.44
CA GLY A 574 6.40 6.03 -9.69
C GLY A 574 7.57 5.11 -10.13
N PRO A 575 8.78 5.65 -10.33
CA PRO A 575 9.90 4.86 -10.87
C PRO A 575 10.65 4.03 -9.81
N ASN A 576 10.40 4.27 -8.51
CA ASN A 576 11.14 3.64 -7.42
C ASN A 576 10.20 3.07 -6.33
N PRO A 577 9.21 2.22 -6.67
CA PRO A 577 8.40 1.58 -5.65
C PRO A 577 9.30 0.68 -4.78
N PRO A 578 9.08 0.63 -3.45
CA PRO A 578 7.94 1.21 -2.71
C PRO A 578 8.19 2.60 -2.09
N ILE A 579 9.30 3.28 -2.47
CA ILE A 579 9.60 4.62 -1.96
C ILE A 579 8.61 5.65 -2.53
N SER A 580 8.35 5.60 -3.84
CA SER A 580 7.32 6.45 -4.46
C SER A 580 5.92 6.06 -4.00
N SER A 581 5.55 4.78 -4.16
CA SER A 581 4.18 4.29 -3.96
C SER A 581 3.69 4.24 -2.51
N GLY A 582 4.55 4.49 -1.51
CA GLY A 582 4.13 4.59 -0.12
C GLY A 582 4.75 5.76 0.66
N LEU A 583 6.08 5.90 0.71
CA LEU A 583 6.70 6.96 1.53
C LEU A 583 6.38 8.37 1.00
N LEU A 584 6.62 8.61 -0.28
CA LEU A 584 6.40 9.93 -0.88
C LEU A 584 4.92 10.19 -1.15
N LEU A 585 4.15 9.15 -1.44
CA LEU A 585 2.69 9.21 -1.47
C LEU A 585 2.13 9.68 -0.12
N GLY A 586 2.58 9.09 1.00
CA GLY A 586 2.18 9.52 2.34
C GLY A 586 2.57 10.97 2.66
N ARG A 587 3.74 11.43 2.19
CA ARG A 587 4.15 12.84 2.31
C ARG A 587 3.19 13.77 1.54
N PHE A 588 2.81 13.40 0.32
CA PHE A 588 1.83 14.15 -0.47
C PHE A 588 0.49 14.22 0.25
N TYR A 589 -0.01 13.09 0.76
CA TYR A 589 -1.26 13.07 1.52
C TYR A 589 -1.22 13.96 2.76
N ASP A 590 -0.14 13.93 3.54
CA ASP A 590 -0.02 14.81 4.71
C ASP A 590 0.00 16.31 4.32
N ALA A 591 0.62 16.65 3.19
CA ALA A 591 0.60 18.02 2.65
C ALA A 591 -0.79 18.44 2.18
N ALA A 592 -1.49 17.58 1.43
CA ALA A 592 -2.86 17.83 0.96
C ALA A 592 -3.83 17.98 2.14
N ILE A 593 -3.80 17.05 3.11
CA ILE A 593 -4.62 17.11 4.32
C ILE A 593 -4.36 18.40 5.10
N THR A 594 -3.09 18.78 5.28
CA THR A 594 -2.74 20.03 5.98
C THR A 594 -3.34 21.26 5.29
N ALA A 595 -3.31 21.31 3.95
CA ALA A 595 -3.86 22.42 3.19
C ALA A 595 -5.39 22.44 3.19
N ILE A 596 -6.03 21.26 3.09
CA ILE A 596 -7.48 21.09 3.22
C ILE A 596 -7.95 21.62 4.57
N ARG A 597 -7.34 21.18 5.67
CA ARG A 597 -7.70 21.64 7.02
C ARG A 597 -7.55 23.15 7.18
N ALA A 598 -6.44 23.71 6.68
CA ALA A 598 -6.24 25.16 6.70
C ALA A 598 -7.29 25.92 5.87
N ALA A 599 -7.75 25.34 4.76
CA ALA A 599 -8.79 25.94 3.92
C ALA A 599 -10.17 25.88 4.58
N GLU A 600 -10.53 24.74 5.18
CA GLU A 600 -11.76 24.57 5.94
C GLU A 600 -11.81 25.54 7.13
N ASP A 601 -10.73 25.63 7.91
CA ASP A 601 -10.61 26.54 9.04
C ASP A 601 -10.72 28.02 8.58
N ALA A 602 -10.04 28.38 7.50
CA ALA A 602 -10.09 29.74 6.94
C ALA A 602 -11.49 30.13 6.46
N ALA A 603 -12.26 29.16 5.96
CA ALA A 603 -13.65 29.33 5.57
C ALA A 603 -14.64 29.24 6.76
N ARG A 604 -14.14 28.98 7.98
CA ARG A 604 -14.95 28.74 9.19
C ARG A 604 -15.91 27.56 9.05
N GLY A 605 -15.51 26.58 8.25
CA GLY A 605 -16.22 25.33 8.06
C GLY A 605 -15.88 24.31 9.14
N PHE A 606 -15.90 23.05 8.76
CA PHE A 606 -15.55 21.93 9.61
C PHE A 606 -14.61 20.94 8.90
N PRO A 607 -13.87 20.12 9.67
CA PRO A 607 -13.02 19.10 9.08
C PRO A 607 -13.87 17.96 8.52
N HIS A 608 -13.88 17.82 7.19
CA HIS A 608 -14.46 16.68 6.50
C HIS A 608 -13.57 15.44 6.63
N VAL A 609 -14.16 14.27 6.39
CA VAL A 609 -13.40 13.02 6.31
C VAL A 609 -12.46 13.06 5.10
N VAL A 610 -11.28 12.46 5.23
CA VAL A 610 -10.33 12.31 4.12
C VAL A 610 -10.17 10.82 3.79
N PHE A 611 -10.45 10.50 2.54
CA PHE A 611 -10.23 9.20 1.94
C PHE A 611 -8.83 9.19 1.32
N PHE A 612 -8.03 8.17 1.66
CA PHE A 612 -6.70 8.01 1.11
C PHE A 612 -6.52 6.60 0.57
N GLN A 613 -5.90 6.49 -0.60
CA GLN A 613 -5.75 5.24 -1.32
C GLN A 613 -4.32 4.68 -1.20
N PRO A 614 -4.14 3.34 -1.22
CA PRO A 614 -2.85 2.75 -1.59
C PRO A 614 -2.54 3.01 -3.08
N SER A 615 -1.37 2.62 -3.58
CA SER A 615 -1.11 2.77 -5.02
C SER A 615 -1.97 1.81 -5.87
N VAL A 616 -2.00 2.05 -7.18
CA VAL A 616 -2.68 1.22 -8.19
C VAL A 616 -2.31 -0.28 -8.14
N LEU A 617 -1.19 -0.66 -7.51
CA LEU A 617 -0.87 -2.08 -7.30
C LEU A 617 -1.90 -2.80 -6.43
N TRP A 618 -2.61 -2.10 -5.54
CA TRP A 618 -3.70 -2.73 -4.78
C TRP A 618 -4.83 -3.19 -5.71
N SER A 619 -5.16 -2.39 -6.72
CA SER A 619 -6.14 -2.73 -7.77
C SER A 619 -5.67 -3.92 -8.61
N GLY A 620 -4.37 -3.95 -8.94
CA GLY A 620 -3.77 -5.00 -9.75
C GLY A 620 -3.47 -6.32 -9.03
N LEU A 621 -3.15 -6.30 -7.74
CA LEU A 621 -2.62 -7.46 -6.99
C LEU A 621 -3.40 -7.80 -5.71
N GLY A 622 -4.29 -6.90 -5.26
CA GLY A 622 -5.00 -7.01 -3.98
C GLY A 622 -4.19 -6.62 -2.75
N PHE A 623 -2.95 -6.14 -2.93
CA PHE A 623 -2.09 -5.65 -1.86
C PHE A 623 -1.01 -4.71 -2.41
N ASP A 624 -0.45 -3.84 -1.56
CA ASP A 624 0.74 -3.04 -1.86
C ASP A 624 1.46 -2.56 -0.60
N VAL A 625 2.72 -2.17 -0.70
CA VAL A 625 3.34 -1.36 0.34
C VAL A 625 2.60 -0.02 0.42
N THR A 626 2.06 0.30 1.59
CA THR A 626 1.22 1.49 1.78
C THR A 626 1.98 2.62 2.48
N PRO A 627 1.47 3.87 2.50
CA PRO A 627 2.02 4.93 3.34
C PRO A 627 2.34 4.43 4.76
N PRO A 628 3.44 4.87 5.40
CA PRO A 628 3.72 4.44 6.76
C PRO A 628 2.54 4.84 7.66
N PRO A 629 1.96 3.93 8.47
CA PRO A 629 0.88 4.36 9.33
C PRO A 629 1.36 5.48 10.27
N GLY A 630 0.51 6.48 10.51
CA GLY A 630 0.94 7.75 11.13
C GLY A 630 1.74 8.67 10.20
N PHE A 631 1.57 8.56 8.87
CA PHE A 631 2.10 9.53 7.90
C PHE A 631 1.54 10.95 8.14
N THR A 632 0.37 11.05 8.77
CA THR A 632 -0.26 12.31 9.16
C THR A 632 -0.70 12.32 10.63
N ALA A 633 -0.84 13.53 11.18
CA ALA A 633 -1.44 13.75 12.49
C ALA A 633 -2.97 13.72 12.47
N ASP A 634 -3.59 13.84 11.29
CA ASP A 634 -5.04 13.78 11.14
C ASP A 634 -5.61 12.42 11.58
N ARG A 635 -6.88 12.44 11.98
CA ARG A 635 -7.60 11.31 12.57
C ARG A 635 -9.00 11.11 11.98
N GLN A 636 -9.40 11.94 11.03
CA GLN A 636 -10.61 11.82 10.22
C GLN A 636 -10.29 11.07 8.92
N LEU A 637 -9.63 9.92 9.05
CA LEU A 637 -9.12 9.15 7.92
C LEU A 637 -10.00 7.95 7.58
N VAL A 638 -10.22 7.74 6.28
CA VAL A 638 -10.80 6.53 5.70
C VAL A 638 -9.79 5.94 4.72
N PHE A 639 -9.43 4.68 4.92
CA PHE A 639 -8.65 3.93 3.95
C PHE A 639 -9.59 3.50 2.80
N ALA A 640 -9.23 3.87 1.58
CA ALA A 640 -10.07 3.69 0.39
C ALA A 640 -9.38 2.89 -0.72
N PRO A 641 -9.10 1.59 -0.52
CA PRO A 641 -8.52 0.75 -1.57
C PRO A 641 -9.56 0.37 -2.63
N HIS A 642 -9.08 -0.10 -3.78
CA HIS A 642 -9.91 -0.62 -4.87
C HIS A 642 -9.75 -2.14 -5.02
N PRO A 643 -10.57 -2.95 -4.33
CA PRO A 643 -10.48 -4.41 -4.37
C PRO A 643 -11.10 -5.00 -5.65
N TYR A 644 -10.29 -5.14 -6.71
CA TYR A 644 -10.65 -5.79 -7.97
C TYR A 644 -10.29 -7.29 -8.07
N SER A 645 -10.08 -7.95 -6.93
CA SER A 645 -9.89 -9.41 -6.84
C SER A 645 -11.01 -10.18 -7.55
N GLU A 646 -10.65 -11.20 -8.35
CA GLU A 646 -11.59 -12.01 -9.16
C GLU A 646 -12.39 -11.22 -10.23
N SER A 647 -11.97 -9.98 -10.51
CA SER A 647 -12.48 -9.10 -11.56
C SER A 647 -11.40 -8.80 -12.59
N ILE A 648 -10.71 -7.67 -12.46
CA ILE A 648 -9.70 -7.16 -13.42
C ILE A 648 -8.28 -7.15 -12.86
N SER A 649 -8.07 -7.75 -11.69
CA SER A 649 -6.74 -7.93 -11.11
C SER A 649 -5.81 -8.71 -12.05
N MET A 650 -4.53 -8.37 -12.04
CA MET A 650 -3.55 -8.82 -13.04
C MET A 650 -3.38 -10.34 -13.05
N ASP A 651 -3.52 -10.99 -11.90
CA ASP A 651 -3.43 -12.44 -11.73
C ASP A 651 -4.51 -13.20 -12.51
N GLN A 652 -5.68 -12.59 -12.73
CA GLN A 652 -6.76 -13.21 -13.49
C GLN A 652 -6.34 -13.48 -14.95
N SER A 653 -5.51 -12.61 -15.54
CA SER A 653 -4.95 -12.83 -16.88
C SER A 653 -4.01 -14.04 -16.96
N LEU A 654 -3.51 -14.51 -15.82
CA LEU A 654 -2.64 -15.68 -15.69
C LEU A 654 -3.41 -16.95 -15.26
N GLY A 655 -4.73 -16.85 -15.09
CA GLY A 655 -5.55 -17.94 -14.56
C GLY A 655 -5.29 -18.25 -13.08
N LEU A 656 -4.75 -17.28 -12.33
CA LEU A 656 -4.48 -17.38 -10.90
C LEU A 656 -5.51 -16.56 -10.11
N THR A 657 -5.67 -16.85 -8.82
CA THR A 657 -6.44 -16.00 -7.89
C THR A 657 -5.59 -15.76 -6.65
N ILE A 658 -4.77 -14.71 -6.68
CA ILE A 658 -3.84 -14.38 -5.58
C ILE A 658 -4.61 -14.07 -4.29
N ALA A 659 -5.68 -13.29 -4.40
CA ALA A 659 -6.55 -12.98 -3.28
C ALA A 659 -7.99 -13.13 -3.74
N SER A 660 -8.77 -13.93 -3.01
CA SER A 660 -10.23 -13.97 -3.18
C SER A 660 -10.86 -12.62 -2.79
N ILE A 661 -12.11 -12.40 -3.21
CA ILE A 661 -12.91 -11.22 -2.83
C ILE A 661 -12.92 -11.02 -1.30
N GLU A 662 -13.21 -12.10 -0.56
CA GLU A 662 -13.31 -12.08 0.90
C GLU A 662 -11.94 -11.81 1.55
N ARG A 663 -10.86 -12.35 0.96
CA ARG A 663 -9.48 -12.11 1.40
C ARG A 663 -9.11 -10.64 1.25
N ASN A 664 -9.33 -10.06 0.08
CA ASN A 664 -8.93 -8.68 -0.21
C ASN A 664 -9.65 -7.69 0.71
N LEU A 665 -10.96 -7.85 0.92
CA LEU A 665 -11.72 -7.02 1.85
C LEU A 665 -11.25 -7.19 3.31
N THR A 666 -10.92 -8.41 3.74
CA THR A 666 -10.37 -8.66 5.08
C THR A 666 -8.99 -8.01 5.25
N VAL A 667 -8.12 -8.13 4.25
CA VAL A 667 -6.80 -7.50 4.21
C VAL A 667 -6.92 -5.97 4.22
N SER A 668 -7.87 -5.42 3.47
CA SER A 668 -8.20 -3.99 3.48
C SER A 668 -8.65 -3.51 4.85
N ALA A 669 -9.46 -4.29 5.57
CA ALA A 669 -9.90 -3.97 6.92
C ALA A 669 -8.74 -3.97 7.92
N ARG A 670 -7.83 -4.96 7.83
CA ARG A 670 -6.61 -5.01 8.65
C ARG A 670 -5.70 -3.80 8.39
N ALA A 671 -5.59 -3.37 7.13
CA ALA A 671 -4.85 -2.16 6.78
C ALA A 671 -5.51 -0.91 7.40
N ALA A 672 -6.83 -0.73 7.24
CA ALA A 672 -7.56 0.37 7.87
C ALA A 672 -7.37 0.42 9.40
N THR A 673 -7.45 -0.73 10.08
CA THR A 673 -7.16 -0.85 11.51
C THR A 673 -5.74 -0.39 11.87
N ALA A 674 -4.72 -0.72 11.06
CA ALA A 674 -3.35 -0.30 11.30
C ALA A 674 -3.15 1.24 11.24
N TYR A 675 -4.01 1.94 10.50
CA TYR A 675 -4.06 3.40 10.45
C TYR A 675 -4.93 4.02 11.55
N GLY A 676 -5.75 3.23 12.25
CA GLY A 676 -6.85 3.77 13.04
C GLY A 676 -7.89 4.50 12.18
N ALA A 677 -8.06 4.05 10.93
CA ALA A 677 -8.97 4.61 9.94
C ALA A 677 -10.20 3.72 9.76
N ALA A 678 -11.29 4.29 9.25
CA ALA A 678 -12.39 3.48 8.73
C ALA A 678 -12.03 2.90 7.35
N LEU A 679 -12.81 1.94 6.86
CA LEU A 679 -12.65 1.35 5.53
C LEU A 679 -13.85 1.69 4.64
N TRP A 680 -13.56 2.16 3.43
CA TRP A 680 -14.57 2.36 2.41
C TRP A 680 -13.95 2.17 1.02
N PRO A 681 -14.20 1.04 0.34
CA PRO A 681 -13.69 0.81 -1.01
C PRO A 681 -14.22 1.85 -2.01
N GLY A 682 -13.31 2.66 -2.55
CA GLY A 682 -13.65 3.73 -3.51
C GLY A 682 -14.17 3.20 -4.84
N GLU A 683 -13.67 2.03 -5.23
CA GLU A 683 -14.12 1.32 -6.41
C GLU A 683 -14.13 -0.18 -6.20
N TRP A 684 -15.07 -0.83 -6.86
CA TRP A 684 -15.14 -2.26 -7.06
C TRP A 684 -16.20 -2.51 -8.14
N GLY A 685 -16.07 -3.60 -8.90
CA GLY A 685 -17.03 -3.90 -9.95
C GLY A 685 -16.60 -5.06 -10.83
N TRP A 686 -17.51 -5.48 -11.70
CA TRP A 686 -17.30 -6.52 -12.70
C TRP A 686 -17.73 -6.02 -14.08
N PHE A 687 -17.03 -6.51 -15.11
CA PHE A 687 -17.10 -5.97 -16.46
C PHE A 687 -17.37 -7.04 -17.52
N GLY A 688 -17.57 -8.29 -17.09
CA GLY A 688 -17.99 -9.37 -17.96
C GLY A 688 -19.52 -9.48 -18.06
N GLU A 689 -19.98 -10.67 -18.43
CA GLU A 689 -21.42 -10.95 -18.57
C GLU A 689 -22.13 -10.91 -17.21
N PRO A 690 -23.17 -10.07 -17.03
CA PRO A 690 -23.84 -9.93 -15.74
C PRO A 690 -24.37 -11.24 -15.15
N ALA A 691 -24.84 -12.16 -16.01
CA ALA A 691 -25.32 -13.47 -15.57
C ALA A 691 -24.23 -14.33 -14.92
N ALA A 692 -22.96 -14.18 -15.35
CA ALA A 692 -21.82 -14.89 -14.79
C ALA A 692 -21.25 -14.16 -13.55
N ASP A 693 -21.14 -12.83 -13.63
CA ASP A 693 -20.49 -12.04 -12.59
C ASP A 693 -21.42 -11.67 -11.42
N GLY A 694 -22.74 -11.78 -11.57
CA GLY A 694 -23.70 -11.43 -10.51
C GLY A 694 -23.47 -12.15 -9.18
N ALA A 695 -23.03 -13.42 -9.22
CA ALA A 695 -22.67 -14.17 -8.02
C ALA A 695 -21.45 -13.57 -7.28
N LYS A 696 -20.50 -12.97 -8.01
CA LYS A 696 -19.34 -12.29 -7.43
C LYS A 696 -19.74 -10.94 -6.83
N VAL A 697 -20.63 -10.19 -7.50
CA VAL A 697 -21.22 -8.95 -6.94
C VAL A 697 -21.93 -9.26 -5.62
N GLN A 698 -22.67 -10.37 -5.55
CA GLN A 698 -23.34 -10.83 -4.33
C GLN A 698 -22.35 -11.21 -3.22
N ARG A 699 -21.25 -11.91 -3.55
CA ARG A 699 -20.19 -12.24 -2.58
C ARG A 699 -19.54 -10.99 -2.00
N PHE A 700 -19.22 -10.01 -2.85
CA PHE A 700 -18.67 -8.73 -2.42
C PHE A 700 -19.64 -7.98 -1.50
N ALA A 701 -20.92 -7.90 -1.88
CA ALA A 701 -21.99 -7.34 -1.08
C ALA A 701 -22.11 -8.00 0.30
N ALA A 702 -22.09 -9.34 0.35
CA ALA A 702 -22.13 -10.08 1.61
C ALA A 702 -20.87 -9.84 2.47
N ALA A 703 -19.69 -9.67 1.85
CA ALA A 703 -18.46 -9.33 2.56
C ALA A 703 -18.50 -7.91 3.15
N GLN A 704 -19.08 -6.94 2.43
CA GLN A 704 -19.35 -5.60 2.98
C GLN A 704 -20.30 -5.65 4.18
N ASP A 705 -21.35 -6.48 4.11
CA ASP A 705 -22.30 -6.66 5.22
C ASP A 705 -21.60 -7.21 6.47
N ARG A 706 -20.78 -8.26 6.31
CA ARG A 706 -19.99 -8.84 7.41
C ARG A 706 -19.03 -7.84 8.07
N LEU A 707 -18.43 -6.94 7.28
CA LEU A 707 -17.51 -5.93 7.78
C LEU A 707 -18.21 -4.65 8.28
N GLY A 708 -19.53 -4.50 8.03
CA GLY A 708 -20.27 -3.29 8.38
C GLY A 708 -19.82 -2.05 7.58
N ILE A 709 -19.35 -2.25 6.35
CA ILE A 709 -18.82 -1.18 5.50
C ILE A 709 -19.70 -0.91 4.28
N GLY A 710 -19.44 0.24 3.67
CA GLY A 710 -19.99 0.67 2.40
C GLY A 710 -18.98 0.52 1.26
N GLY A 711 -19.18 1.30 0.19
CA GLY A 711 -18.28 1.43 -0.96
C GLY A 711 -19.02 2.03 -2.15
N ALA A 712 -18.28 2.36 -3.22
CA ALA A 712 -18.86 2.83 -4.47
C ALA A 712 -18.58 1.83 -5.62
N PHE A 713 -19.63 1.33 -6.25
CA PHE A 713 -19.52 0.46 -7.42
C PHE A 713 -19.02 1.26 -8.63
N TRP A 714 -18.08 0.72 -9.39
CA TRP A 714 -17.63 1.32 -10.65
C TRP A 714 -18.41 0.67 -11.81
N VAL A 715 -19.26 1.37 -12.56
CA VAL A 715 -19.59 2.82 -12.54
C VAL A 715 -21.06 3.05 -12.90
N TRP A 716 -21.63 4.22 -12.59
CA TRP A 716 -23.04 4.54 -12.87
C TRP A 716 -23.36 4.43 -14.37
N ARG A 717 -22.70 5.27 -15.17
CA ARG A 717 -22.76 5.30 -16.64
C ARG A 717 -21.38 5.62 -17.18
N GLN A 718 -21.11 5.20 -18.41
CA GLN A 718 -19.87 5.51 -19.12
C GLN A 718 -20.19 5.89 -20.56
N GLY A 719 -19.52 6.92 -21.08
CA GLY A 719 -19.70 7.36 -22.45
C GLY A 719 -18.89 6.51 -23.43
N CYS A 720 -19.38 6.41 -24.67
CA CYS A 720 -18.76 5.56 -25.69
C CYS A 720 -17.40 6.07 -26.19
N GLY A 721 -17.11 7.36 -26.00
CA GLY A 721 -15.81 7.94 -26.31
C GLY A 721 -14.77 7.76 -25.21
N SER A 722 -15.14 7.14 -24.07
CA SER A 722 -14.22 7.03 -22.93
C SER A 722 -13.03 6.13 -23.31
N PRO A 723 -11.83 6.41 -22.80
CA PRO A 723 -10.64 5.64 -23.17
C PRO A 723 -10.71 4.18 -22.70
N GLU A 724 -11.49 3.87 -21.67
CA GLU A 724 -11.80 2.51 -21.19
C GLU A 724 -12.75 1.77 -22.14
N THR A 725 -13.48 2.48 -23.00
CA THR A 725 -14.36 1.88 -23.99
C THR A 725 -13.55 1.44 -25.21
N GLY A 726 -13.70 0.17 -25.60
CA GLY A 726 -13.11 -0.35 -26.83
C GLY A 726 -13.59 0.43 -28.06
N ALA A 727 -12.71 0.65 -29.05
CA ALA A 727 -13.04 1.44 -30.25
C ALA A 727 -14.29 0.92 -30.99
N ASP A 728 -14.49 -0.40 -30.98
CA ASP A 728 -15.57 -1.08 -31.67
C ASP A 728 -16.70 -1.54 -30.72
N ALA A 729 -16.75 -1.01 -29.49
CA ALA A 729 -17.73 -1.44 -28.50
C ALA A 729 -19.16 -1.06 -28.90
N ALA A 730 -20.08 -2.03 -28.83
CA ALA A 730 -21.50 -1.78 -29.08
C ALA A 730 -22.19 -1.04 -27.93
N THR A 731 -21.68 -1.21 -26.71
CA THR A 731 -22.16 -0.61 -25.47
C THR A 731 -20.99 -0.18 -24.59
N SER A 732 -21.19 0.85 -23.75
CA SER A 732 -20.24 1.31 -22.75
C SER A 732 -20.85 1.30 -21.35
N GLY A 733 -20.05 1.03 -20.33
CA GLY A 733 -20.47 0.91 -18.93
C GLY A 733 -21.07 -0.46 -18.58
N ASN A 734 -21.17 -0.74 -17.28
CA ASN A 734 -21.58 -2.04 -16.73
C ASN A 734 -22.85 -2.02 -15.86
N LEU A 735 -23.20 -0.88 -15.25
CA LEU A 735 -24.45 -0.73 -14.50
C LEU A 735 -25.55 -0.17 -15.40
N VAL A 736 -25.53 1.13 -15.72
CA VAL A 736 -26.44 1.73 -16.71
C VAL A 736 -25.69 1.83 -18.04
N ALA A 737 -25.75 0.75 -18.83
CA ALA A 737 -25.01 0.65 -20.08
C ALA A 737 -25.56 1.61 -21.14
N VAL A 738 -24.68 2.24 -21.92
CA VAL A 738 -25.03 3.18 -23.00
C VAL A 738 -24.78 2.51 -24.36
N SER A 739 -25.76 2.49 -25.24
CA SER A 739 -25.58 2.02 -26.61
C SER A 739 -24.78 3.03 -27.43
N CYS A 740 -23.65 2.60 -28.00
CA CYS A 740 -22.79 3.47 -28.80
C CYS A 740 -23.36 3.82 -30.18
N ARG A 741 -24.41 3.11 -30.60
CA ARG A 741 -25.14 3.41 -31.84
C ARG A 741 -26.24 4.45 -31.65
N THR A 742 -26.95 4.41 -30.52
CA THR A 742 -28.14 5.26 -30.31
C THR A 742 -27.99 6.30 -29.20
N GLY A 743 -26.95 6.19 -28.37
CA GLY A 743 -26.81 6.98 -27.13
C GLY A 743 -27.80 6.60 -26.03
N ALA A 744 -28.68 5.62 -26.26
CA ALA A 744 -29.71 5.23 -25.29
C ALA A 744 -29.09 4.44 -24.12
N SER A 745 -29.55 4.76 -22.90
CA SER A 745 -29.20 4.01 -21.69
C SER A 745 -30.09 2.78 -21.52
N SER A 746 -29.52 1.69 -21.03
CA SER A 746 -30.21 0.46 -20.62
C SER A 746 -30.34 0.42 -19.10
N PRO A 747 -31.42 -0.16 -18.55
CA PRO A 747 -31.58 -0.26 -17.11
C PRO A 747 -30.51 -1.17 -16.49
N PRO A 748 -30.19 -0.98 -15.18
CA PRO A 748 -29.29 -1.87 -14.45
C PRO A 748 -29.66 -3.35 -14.60
N PRO A 749 -28.71 -4.23 -14.97
CA PRO A 749 -29.00 -5.65 -15.13
C PRO A 749 -29.30 -6.27 -13.76
N ALA A 750 -30.36 -7.08 -13.66
CA ALA A 750 -30.83 -7.65 -12.39
C ALA A 750 -29.73 -8.36 -11.57
N PRO A 751 -28.80 -9.15 -12.17
CA PRO A 751 -27.69 -9.77 -11.44
C PRO A 751 -26.76 -8.80 -10.71
N PHE A 752 -26.67 -7.54 -11.15
CA PHE A 752 -25.92 -6.48 -10.44
C PHE A 752 -26.85 -5.61 -9.59
N ALA A 753 -28.02 -5.25 -10.12
CA ALA A 753 -28.97 -4.37 -9.45
C ALA A 753 -29.44 -4.93 -8.11
N VAL A 754 -29.79 -6.22 -8.04
CA VAL A 754 -30.30 -6.86 -6.80
C VAL A 754 -29.29 -6.81 -5.64
N PRO A 755 -28.03 -7.25 -5.79
CA PRO A 755 -27.05 -7.15 -4.69
C PRO A 755 -26.67 -5.70 -4.37
N LEU A 756 -26.68 -4.79 -5.35
CA LEU A 756 -26.39 -3.37 -5.13
C LEU A 756 -27.51 -2.63 -4.40
N SER A 757 -28.78 -2.97 -4.68
CA SER A 757 -29.96 -2.34 -4.07
C SER A 757 -30.46 -3.03 -2.80
N ARG A 758 -29.72 -4.03 -2.29
CA ARG A 758 -30.11 -4.84 -1.13
C ARG A 758 -30.43 -3.99 0.10
N ALA A 759 -31.30 -4.49 0.97
CA ALA A 759 -31.65 -3.86 2.23
C ALA A 759 -30.40 -3.65 3.11
N TYR A 760 -30.30 -2.47 3.73
CA TYR A 760 -29.20 -2.14 4.61
C TYR A 760 -29.52 -0.93 5.52
N PRO A 761 -28.90 -0.85 6.71
CA PRO A 761 -29.03 0.33 7.55
C PRO A 761 -28.18 1.48 6.99
N ARG A 762 -28.83 2.56 6.56
CA ARG A 762 -28.16 3.79 6.08
C ARG A 762 -27.49 4.53 7.24
N ALA A 763 -28.20 4.67 8.36
CA ALA A 763 -27.69 5.25 9.60
C ALA A 763 -28.38 4.64 10.83
N PHE A 764 -27.65 4.43 11.92
CA PHE A 764 -28.19 3.82 13.15
C PHE A 764 -27.39 4.18 14.40
N PRO A 765 -28.02 4.30 15.58
CA PRO A 765 -27.30 4.66 16.81
C PRO A 765 -26.39 3.53 17.29
N GLY A 766 -25.22 3.89 17.83
CA GLY A 766 -24.34 2.91 18.48
C GLY A 766 -23.35 2.23 17.54
N HIS A 767 -23.06 0.96 17.82
CA HIS A 767 -22.08 0.15 17.09
C HIS A 767 -22.73 -1.11 16.54
N LEU A 768 -22.33 -1.50 15.33
CA LEU A 768 -22.81 -2.71 14.68
C LEU A 768 -22.21 -3.96 15.33
N GLU A 769 -23.06 -4.95 15.62
CA GLU A 769 -22.61 -6.28 16.06
C GLU A 769 -22.71 -7.31 14.94
N SER A 770 -23.81 -7.28 14.18
CA SER A 770 -23.98 -8.11 12.99
C SER A 770 -24.94 -7.48 11.99
N LEU A 771 -24.66 -7.71 10.71
CA LEU A 771 -25.49 -7.31 9.58
C LEU A 771 -25.51 -8.45 8.56
N THR A 772 -26.71 -8.89 8.21
CA THR A 772 -26.92 -9.88 7.14
C THR A 772 -28.11 -9.44 6.30
N ALA A 773 -27.91 -9.28 5.00
CA ALA A 773 -28.99 -9.20 4.02
C ALA A 773 -29.24 -10.57 3.38
N GLY A 774 -30.49 -10.90 3.11
CA GLY A 774 -30.84 -12.15 2.42
C GLY A 774 -30.44 -12.13 0.94
N PRO A 775 -30.40 -13.29 0.27
CA PRO A 775 -29.90 -13.40 -1.11
C PRO A 775 -30.74 -12.64 -2.13
N ARG A 776 -32.03 -12.42 -1.86
CA ARG A 776 -32.92 -11.61 -2.71
C ARG A 776 -32.82 -10.11 -2.44
N GLY A 777 -32.04 -9.69 -1.44
CA GLY A 777 -31.87 -8.30 -1.04
C GLY A 777 -33.06 -7.67 -0.31
N THR A 778 -34.18 -8.38 -0.12
CA THR A 778 -35.37 -7.86 0.58
C THR A 778 -35.44 -8.23 2.06
N GLU A 779 -34.61 -9.17 2.50
CA GLU A 779 -34.54 -9.64 3.89
C GLU A 779 -33.34 -9.00 4.58
N LEU A 780 -33.49 -8.65 5.87
CA LEU A 780 -32.43 -8.04 6.66
C LEU A 780 -32.48 -8.52 8.10
N ARG A 781 -31.31 -8.78 8.69
CA ARG A 781 -31.13 -8.81 10.14
C ARG A 781 -29.97 -7.91 10.54
N ILE A 782 -30.25 -6.94 11.41
CA ILE A 782 -29.25 -6.09 12.06
C ILE A 782 -29.33 -6.28 13.57
N THR A 783 -28.17 -6.47 14.19
CA THR A 783 -27.98 -6.40 15.65
C THR A 783 -26.96 -5.32 15.94
N ALA A 784 -27.28 -4.45 16.89
CA ALA A 784 -26.42 -3.34 17.27
C ALA A 784 -26.66 -2.91 18.71
N THR A 785 -25.67 -2.23 19.28
CA THR A 785 -25.73 -1.72 20.66
C THR A 785 -25.49 -0.21 20.69
N ALA A 786 -26.49 0.52 21.17
CA ALA A 786 -26.47 1.95 21.42
C ALA A 786 -26.34 2.27 22.91
N ALA A 787 -25.97 3.51 23.22
CA ALA A 787 -26.08 4.02 24.59
C ALA A 787 -27.55 3.94 25.08
N PRO A 788 -27.80 3.84 26.40
CA PRO A 788 -29.16 3.82 26.94
C PRO A 788 -29.97 5.08 26.61
N ALA A 789 -29.30 6.23 26.50
CA ALA A 789 -29.89 7.50 26.09
C ALA A 789 -28.97 8.15 25.02
N PRO A 790 -29.05 7.70 23.76
CA PRO A 790 -28.23 8.27 22.70
C PRO A 790 -28.72 9.69 22.35
N ALA A 791 -27.81 10.59 21.96
CA ALA A 791 -28.18 11.94 21.53
C ALA A 791 -29.14 11.92 20.32
N ASN A 792 -29.02 10.89 19.47
CA ASN A 792 -29.96 10.59 18.41
C ASN A 792 -30.25 9.08 18.40
N CYS A 793 -31.48 8.69 18.73
CA CYS A 793 -31.92 7.29 18.69
C CYS A 793 -32.39 6.82 17.31
N GLN A 794 -32.49 7.71 16.33
CA GLN A 794 -33.13 7.40 15.05
C GLN A 794 -32.30 6.41 14.23
N LEU A 795 -32.88 5.24 13.95
CA LEU A 795 -32.42 4.34 12.91
C LEU A 795 -33.08 4.67 11.58
N ASP A 796 -32.38 4.36 10.49
CA ASP A 796 -32.80 4.57 9.12
C ASP A 796 -32.29 3.41 8.25
N ILE A 797 -33.21 2.60 7.74
CA ILE A 797 -32.92 1.38 6.99
C ILE A 797 -33.63 1.43 5.64
N TRP A 798 -32.90 1.12 4.57
CA TRP A 798 -33.43 0.94 3.23
C TRP A 798 -33.91 -0.50 3.00
N PHE A 799 -35.02 -0.66 2.29
CA PHE A 799 -35.50 -1.93 1.72
C PHE A 799 -35.92 -1.74 0.26
N PRO A 800 -35.47 -2.59 -0.68
CA PRO A 800 -35.87 -2.48 -2.08
C PRO A 800 -37.25 -3.11 -2.33
N GLY A 801 -37.92 -2.64 -3.40
CA GLY A 801 -39.12 -3.26 -3.97
C GLY A 801 -40.45 -2.67 -3.48
N GLU A 802 -41.54 -3.10 -4.12
CA GLU A 802 -42.88 -2.53 -3.91
C GLU A 802 -43.56 -3.07 -2.64
N THR A 803 -43.16 -4.24 -2.16
CA THR A 803 -43.79 -4.89 -1.00
C THR A 803 -43.26 -4.32 0.31
N ALA A 804 -44.15 -3.85 1.18
CA ALA A 804 -43.80 -3.36 2.51
C ALA A 804 -43.07 -4.44 3.35
N PRO A 805 -41.92 -4.13 3.97
CA PRO A 805 -41.18 -5.10 4.78
C PRO A 805 -41.96 -5.44 6.06
N ARG A 806 -41.98 -6.73 6.43
CA ARG A 806 -42.58 -7.16 7.71
C ARG A 806 -41.56 -7.03 8.83
N LEU A 807 -41.76 -6.08 9.73
CA LEU A 807 -40.79 -5.76 10.77
C LEU A 807 -40.98 -6.57 12.05
N HIS A 808 -39.87 -7.11 12.56
CA HIS A 808 -39.74 -7.68 13.90
C HIS A 808 -38.60 -6.95 14.61
N THR A 809 -38.93 -6.17 15.64
CA THR A 809 -37.95 -5.36 16.36
C THR A 809 -37.88 -5.70 17.83
N THR A 810 -36.70 -5.54 18.42
CA THR A 810 -36.49 -5.59 19.88
C THR A 810 -35.77 -4.30 20.30
N SER A 811 -36.26 -3.62 21.33
CA SER A 811 -35.68 -2.35 21.82
C SER A 811 -35.67 -1.22 20.77
N VAL A 812 -36.68 -1.20 19.88
CA VAL A 812 -36.91 -0.12 18.92
C VAL A 812 -38.33 0.42 19.10
N ALA A 813 -38.44 1.65 19.58
CA ALA A 813 -39.72 2.35 19.72
C ALA A 813 -40.16 2.97 18.39
N ASN A 814 -41.48 3.01 18.16
CA ASN A 814 -42.10 3.70 17.02
C ASN A 814 -41.51 3.29 15.66
N ALA A 815 -41.21 2.00 15.47
CA ALA A 815 -40.74 1.50 14.19
C ALA A 815 -41.84 1.63 13.13
N SER A 816 -41.54 2.28 12.02
CA SER A 816 -42.45 2.51 10.89
C SER A 816 -41.74 2.27 9.56
N ALA A 817 -42.50 1.89 8.54
CA ALA A 817 -42.03 1.78 7.17
C ALA A 817 -42.79 2.77 6.29
N GLU A 818 -42.06 3.61 5.55
CA GLU A 818 -42.62 4.57 4.60
C GLU A 818 -42.22 4.17 3.18
N GLN A 819 -43.19 4.16 2.26
CA GLN A 819 -42.92 3.88 0.86
C GLN A 819 -42.24 5.09 0.22
N VAL A 820 -41.15 4.83 -0.50
CA VAL A 820 -40.40 5.82 -1.27
C VAL A 820 -40.18 5.28 -2.70
N PRO A 821 -39.71 6.08 -3.67
CA PRO A 821 -39.36 5.56 -4.97
C PRO A 821 -38.40 4.36 -4.88
N GLY A 822 -38.75 3.27 -5.55
CA GLY A 822 -37.97 2.02 -5.62
C GLY A 822 -37.97 1.14 -4.36
N GLY A 823 -38.56 1.57 -3.23
CA GLY A 823 -38.47 0.81 -1.99
C GLY A 823 -39.17 1.43 -0.79
N TRP A 824 -38.62 1.14 0.39
CA TRP A 824 -39.15 1.56 1.68
C TRP A 824 -38.04 2.09 2.58
N ARG A 825 -38.35 3.11 3.39
CA ARG A 825 -37.52 3.61 4.47
C ARG A 825 -38.12 3.19 5.80
N VAL A 826 -37.35 2.44 6.57
CA VAL A 826 -37.74 2.00 7.90
C VAL A 826 -37.03 2.87 8.93
N THR A 827 -37.81 3.55 9.76
CA THR A 827 -37.33 4.43 10.82
C THR A 827 -37.85 3.99 12.18
N GLY A 828 -37.15 4.36 13.25
CA GLY A 828 -37.57 4.10 14.63
C GLY A 828 -36.52 4.61 15.61
N CYS A 829 -36.81 4.59 16.90
CA CYS A 829 -35.85 4.99 17.93
C CYS A 829 -35.30 3.78 18.69
N ALA A 830 -34.00 3.53 18.54
CA ALA A 830 -33.28 2.43 19.18
C ALA A 830 -32.39 2.92 20.34
N SER A 831 -32.31 2.11 21.39
CA SER A 831 -31.49 2.36 22.57
C SER A 831 -31.06 1.05 23.22
N GLY A 832 -29.87 1.00 23.83
CA GLY A 832 -29.31 -0.24 24.37
C GLY A 832 -29.01 -1.27 23.26
N ALA A 833 -29.02 -2.55 23.59
CA ALA A 833 -28.95 -3.63 22.61
C ALA A 833 -30.29 -3.79 21.89
N TYR A 834 -30.27 -3.77 20.56
CA TYR A 834 -31.47 -3.86 19.74
C TYR A 834 -31.26 -4.76 18.52
N THR A 835 -32.37 -5.23 17.97
CA THR A 835 -32.40 -6.05 16.76
C THR A 835 -33.54 -5.57 15.87
N VAL A 836 -33.28 -5.50 14.57
CA VAL A 836 -34.32 -5.34 13.54
C VAL A 836 -34.17 -6.52 12.58
N THR A 837 -35.24 -7.31 12.46
CA THR A 837 -35.38 -8.35 11.44
C THR A 837 -36.53 -7.97 10.53
N ALA A 838 -36.35 -8.12 9.22
CA ALA A 838 -37.36 -7.82 8.22
C ALA A 838 -37.33 -8.86 7.09
N THR A 839 -38.52 -9.19 6.58
CA THR A 839 -38.76 -10.16 5.49
C THR A 839 -39.73 -9.63 4.46
#